data_AF-A0A3D3W583-F1
#
_entry.id   AF-A0A3D3W583-F1
#
_cell.length_a   1.000
_cell.length_b   1.000
_cell.length_c   1.000
_cell.angle_alpha   90.00
_cell.angle_beta   90.00
_cell.angle_gamma   90.00
#
_symmetry.space_group_name_H-M   'P 1'
#
loop_
_entity.id
_entity.type
_entity.pdbx_description
1 polymer ?
#
loop_
_entity_poly.entity_id
_entity_poly.type
_entity_poly.pdbx_seq_one_letter_code
_entity_poly.pdbx_strand_id
1 'polypeptide(L)'
;VFFAAMNTYVESVQKFRLVAGGSPFEKGTSSIIADTETQLASLKTNRSSLRNWIAWHEITQRVSDLGLSSFVTAMESGQLAPEDAPAAFRLAFVRWWLPGAIDASPALKQFQRFRHEDAIRDFRELDDAARVEAAVTIRRALTHQLPDPNSVPKQSELGLLRHQSQLQRPSKTIRELIGGMPESFGKLAPCLLMSPLSIAQYLPPDQTVFDVVIFDEASQITTWDAIGAIARGRQTIIVGDPRQLPPTNFFGRTESETDDEDMEYHEKDLESILDEAKASGIPTMQLNWHYRSSHESLIAFSNYHYYGNELITFPSAVTADRGVSLKHLPNGTFDRGKSRTNREEARAIVADAVGRMKLWMKLPPAERQTLGVITFNSQQQTLIQDLFDQARRDSEEIEWFFDDARIEPTIVKNLENVQGDERDVMLFSIAFGPDATGKIPLNFGALSRAGGERRLNVAVTRARRELVVYSSFKADQLNADGAKHIGVRHLKAFLDYADRGPIALHAQDQGSVGGFESPFEEAVALQLKARGWQVVSQIGVSAFRIDLGIVHPDKPGTYLAGIECDGATYHRSATAQDRDRIREQILRHLGWEILRIWSTDWWADCKSATDRLHTALTDLLERKREEDRVQDEQEASRTPEDASSEGEIVIDSDSPAGRPRISIAGDPEETDG
;
A
#
# COMPACT_ATOMS: atom_id res chain seq x y z
N VAL A 1 43.65 -92.65 3.47
CA VAL A 1 43.42 -91.35 2.80
C VAL A 1 41.97 -90.89 2.99
N PHE A 2 40.96 -91.65 2.56
CA PHE A 2 39.54 -91.28 2.70
C PHE A 2 39.08 -90.96 4.13
N PHE A 3 39.31 -91.87 5.10
CA PHE A 3 38.92 -91.64 6.50
C PHE A 3 39.61 -90.44 7.15
N ALA A 4 40.87 -90.18 6.77
CA ALA A 4 41.60 -89.00 7.24
C ALA A 4 40.97 -87.72 6.68
N ALA A 5 40.66 -87.68 5.39
CA ALA A 5 39.99 -86.55 4.75
C ALA A 5 38.57 -86.31 5.30
N MET A 6 37.82 -87.37 5.61
CA MET A 6 36.49 -87.27 6.22
C MET A 6 36.55 -86.72 7.63
N ASN A 7 37.51 -87.14 8.46
CA ASN A 7 37.71 -86.58 9.79
C ASN A 7 38.10 -85.10 9.72
N THR A 8 39.00 -84.72 8.81
CA THR A 8 39.35 -83.31 8.57
C THR A 8 38.13 -82.50 8.12
N TYR A 9 37.29 -83.05 7.24
CA TYR A 9 36.05 -82.40 6.81
C TYR A 9 35.07 -82.18 7.96
N VAL A 10 34.83 -83.20 8.79
CA VAL A 10 33.93 -83.10 9.96
C VAL A 10 34.44 -82.07 10.96
N GLU A 11 35.74 -82.07 11.25
CA GLU A 11 36.38 -81.06 12.12
C GLU A 11 36.24 -79.65 11.54
N SER A 12 36.44 -79.46 10.23
CA SER A 12 36.27 -78.18 9.56
C SER A 12 34.81 -77.69 9.59
N VAL A 13 33.84 -78.59 9.41
CA VAL A 13 32.41 -78.26 9.52
C VAL A 13 32.04 -77.89 10.95
N GLN A 14 32.58 -78.57 11.96
CA GLN A 14 32.36 -78.21 13.36
C GLN A 14 32.95 -76.84 13.70
N LYS A 15 34.18 -76.57 13.26
CA LYS A 15 34.82 -75.24 13.41
C LYS A 15 34.00 -74.16 12.70
N PHE A 16 33.53 -74.42 11.49
CA PHE A 16 32.66 -73.49 10.77
C PHE A 16 31.36 -73.22 11.52
N ARG A 17 30.68 -74.27 12.01
CA ARG A 17 29.44 -74.12 12.81
C ARG A 17 29.65 -73.27 14.05
N LEU A 18 30.79 -73.46 14.73
CA LEU A 18 31.17 -72.67 15.90
C LEU A 18 31.34 -71.18 15.56
N VAL A 19 31.93 -70.85 14.41
CA VAL A 19 32.20 -69.46 14.01
C VAL A 19 30.98 -68.79 13.35
N ALA A 20 30.26 -69.51 12.50
CA ALA A 20 29.18 -68.98 11.67
C ALA A 20 27.79 -69.05 12.35
N GLY A 21 27.66 -69.75 13.48
CA GLY A 21 26.37 -69.93 14.17
C GLY A 21 25.35 -70.81 13.43
N GLY A 22 25.76 -71.48 12.34
CA GLY A 22 24.90 -72.28 11.46
C GLY A 22 25.65 -73.36 10.66
N SER A 23 24.92 -74.26 10.00
CA SER A 23 25.51 -75.35 9.19
C SER A 23 25.79 -74.89 7.74
N PRO A 24 26.92 -75.29 7.12
CA PRO A 24 27.24 -74.91 5.74
C PRO A 24 26.42 -75.66 4.67
N PHE A 25 25.42 -76.42 5.09
CA PHE A 25 24.52 -77.23 4.26
C PHE A 25 23.20 -77.46 5.02
N GLU A 26 22.11 -77.63 4.28
CA GLU A 26 20.78 -77.91 4.82
C GLU A 26 20.67 -79.34 5.35
N LYS A 27 19.81 -79.58 6.35
CA LYS A 27 19.64 -80.91 6.93
C LYS A 27 18.92 -81.83 5.92
N GLY A 28 19.62 -82.84 5.41
CA GLY A 28 19.03 -83.94 4.63
C GLY A 28 19.43 -84.02 3.16
N THR A 29 20.35 -83.20 2.66
CA THR A 29 20.84 -83.29 1.29
C THR A 29 21.99 -84.30 1.13
N SER A 30 22.01 -85.01 -0.01
CA SER A 30 23.10 -85.91 -0.43
C SER A 30 24.23 -85.17 -1.17
N SER A 31 24.05 -83.88 -1.45
CA SER A 31 24.93 -82.99 -2.21
C SER A 31 25.79 -82.07 -1.32
N ILE A 32 26.17 -82.56 -0.13
CA ILE A 32 26.88 -81.79 0.90
C ILE A 32 28.07 -80.97 0.36
N ILE A 33 28.87 -81.56 -0.55
CA ILE A 33 30.04 -80.88 -1.13
C ILE A 33 29.62 -79.73 -2.05
N ALA A 34 28.65 -79.96 -2.94
CA ALA A 34 28.17 -78.94 -3.88
C ALA A 34 27.43 -77.79 -3.17
N ASP A 35 26.66 -78.11 -2.13
CA ASP A 35 25.97 -77.11 -1.30
C ASP A 35 27.00 -76.25 -0.54
N THR A 36 28.03 -76.89 0.02
CA THR A 36 29.13 -76.20 0.71
C THR A 36 29.91 -75.31 -0.26
N GLU A 37 30.23 -75.79 -1.47
CA GLU A 37 30.91 -74.99 -2.50
C GLU A 37 30.07 -73.79 -2.93
N THR A 38 28.76 -73.96 -3.11
CA THR A 38 27.83 -72.88 -3.48
C THR A 38 27.74 -71.83 -2.37
N GLN A 39 27.64 -72.24 -1.11
CA GLN A 39 27.65 -71.33 0.03
C GLN A 39 28.99 -70.60 0.17
N LEU A 40 30.12 -71.29 0.02
CA LEU A 40 31.45 -70.68 0.05
C LEU A 40 31.63 -69.68 -1.10
N ALA A 41 31.15 -70.00 -2.30
CA ALA A 41 31.15 -69.09 -3.43
C ALA A 41 30.28 -67.86 -3.17
N SER A 42 29.09 -68.04 -2.59
CA SER A 42 28.20 -66.93 -2.18
C SER A 42 28.84 -66.05 -1.12
N LEU A 43 29.43 -66.62 -0.07
CA LEU A 43 30.15 -65.89 0.98
C LEU A 43 31.35 -65.14 0.43
N LYS A 44 32.12 -65.77 -0.48
CA LYS A 44 33.28 -65.13 -1.13
C LYS A 44 32.86 -63.99 -2.05
N THR A 45 31.71 -64.12 -2.73
CA THR A 45 31.11 -63.09 -3.58
C THR A 45 30.59 -61.92 -2.74
N ASN A 46 29.93 -62.20 -1.62
CA ASN A 46 29.32 -61.22 -0.72
C ASN A 46 30.25 -60.72 0.40
N ARG A 47 31.55 -61.04 0.35
CA ARG A 47 32.53 -60.66 1.39
C ARG A 47 32.61 -59.16 1.65
N SER A 48 32.36 -58.34 0.63
CA SER A 48 32.33 -56.87 0.75
C SER A 48 31.07 -56.37 1.46
N SER A 49 29.97 -57.13 1.41
CA SER A 49 28.70 -56.80 2.06
C SER A 49 28.77 -56.99 3.57
N LEU A 50 29.68 -57.83 4.09
CA LEU A 50 29.87 -58.03 5.53
C LEU A 50 30.23 -56.72 6.25
N ARG A 51 31.04 -55.86 5.63
CA ARG A 51 31.40 -54.55 6.19
C ARG A 51 30.16 -53.66 6.34
N ASN A 52 29.29 -53.66 5.33
CA ASN A 52 28.04 -52.90 5.35
C ASN A 52 27.05 -53.48 6.38
N TRP A 53 27.01 -54.80 6.53
CA TRP A 53 26.18 -55.48 7.52
C TRP A 53 26.61 -55.18 8.96
N ILE A 54 27.92 -55.18 9.23
CA ILE A 54 28.46 -54.80 10.54
C ILE A 54 28.14 -53.33 10.85
N ALA A 55 28.35 -52.43 9.88
CA ALA A 55 28.00 -51.02 10.04
C ALA A 55 26.48 -50.82 10.26
N TRP A 56 25.65 -51.59 9.55
CA TRP A 56 24.20 -51.60 9.77
C TRP A 56 23.85 -52.03 11.20
N HIS A 57 24.40 -53.14 11.69
CA HIS A 57 24.16 -53.60 13.06
C HIS A 57 24.61 -52.61 14.13
N GLU A 58 25.75 -51.94 13.94
CA GLU A 58 26.22 -50.91 14.87
C GLU A 58 25.24 -49.72 14.91
N ILE A 59 24.75 -49.29 13.74
CA ILE A 59 23.77 -48.20 13.64
C ILE A 59 22.43 -48.61 14.25
N THR A 60 21.91 -49.79 13.93
CA THR A 60 20.62 -50.27 14.48
C THR A 60 20.66 -50.44 15.98
N GLN A 61 21.79 -50.90 16.53
CA GLN A 61 21.99 -50.96 17.98
C GLN A 61 21.91 -49.56 18.60
N ARG A 62 22.64 -48.58 18.04
CA ARG A 62 22.61 -47.18 18.52
C ARG A 62 21.22 -46.56 18.44
N VAL A 63 20.49 -46.81 17.35
CA VAL A 63 19.10 -46.34 17.16
C VAL A 63 18.17 -46.99 18.19
N SER A 64 18.36 -48.28 18.48
CA SER A 64 17.61 -48.99 19.52
C SER A 64 17.90 -48.44 20.92
N ASP A 65 19.15 -48.11 21.23
CA ASP A 65 19.55 -47.53 22.51
C ASP A 65 18.92 -46.14 22.75
N LEU A 66 18.63 -45.40 21.66
CA LEU A 66 17.88 -44.14 21.69
C LEU A 66 16.35 -44.32 21.76
N GLY A 67 15.86 -45.56 21.83
CA GLY A 67 14.42 -45.87 21.91
C GLY A 67 13.68 -45.82 20.57
N LEU A 68 14.40 -45.86 19.44
CA LEU A 68 13.83 -45.72 18.08
C LEU A 68 13.75 -47.06 17.33
N SER A 69 13.67 -48.20 18.04
CA SER A 69 13.66 -49.55 17.46
C SER A 69 12.50 -49.80 16.48
N SER A 70 11.40 -49.04 16.60
CA SER A 70 10.28 -49.09 15.66
C SER A 70 10.67 -48.65 14.25
N PHE A 71 11.56 -47.67 14.10
CA PHE A 71 12.08 -47.25 12.79
C PHE A 71 12.95 -48.32 12.14
N VAL A 72 13.78 -49.01 12.94
CA VAL A 72 14.59 -50.14 12.45
C VAL A 72 13.67 -51.25 11.92
N THR A 73 12.66 -51.63 12.71
CA THR A 73 11.69 -52.67 12.32
C THR A 73 10.92 -52.28 11.06
N ALA A 74 10.51 -51.01 10.93
CA ALA A 74 9.80 -50.50 9.76
C ALA A 74 10.67 -50.53 8.49
N MET A 75 11.97 -50.23 8.60
CA MET A 75 12.90 -50.33 7.47
C MET A 75 13.19 -51.79 7.09
N GLU A 76 13.41 -52.68 8.06
CA GLU A 76 13.69 -54.10 7.81
C GLU A 76 12.49 -54.85 7.19
N SER A 77 11.26 -54.45 7.56
CA SER A 77 10.02 -55.01 6.99
C SER A 77 9.62 -54.37 5.66
N GLY A 78 10.35 -53.36 5.18
CA GLY A 78 10.04 -52.63 3.94
C GLY A 78 8.82 -51.70 4.03
N GLN A 79 8.31 -51.44 5.24
CA GLN A 79 7.21 -50.49 5.47
C GLN A 79 7.66 -49.03 5.33
N LEU A 80 8.96 -48.75 5.51
CA LEU A 80 9.57 -47.44 5.39
C LEU A 80 10.76 -47.51 4.44
N ALA A 81 10.69 -46.77 3.34
CA ALA A 81 11.82 -46.62 2.43
C ALA A 81 12.95 -45.82 3.11
N PRO A 82 14.23 -46.17 2.88
CA PRO A 82 15.36 -45.46 3.48
C PRO A 82 15.38 -43.96 3.18
N GLU A 83 14.98 -43.56 1.97
CA GLU A 83 14.87 -42.15 1.56
C GLU A 83 13.82 -41.35 2.35
N ASP A 84 12.74 -42.00 2.80
CA ASP A 84 11.64 -41.35 3.53
C ASP A 84 11.86 -41.30 5.04
N ALA A 85 12.84 -42.05 5.56
CA ALA A 85 13.08 -42.19 7.00
C ALA A 85 13.30 -40.85 7.74
N PRO A 86 14.06 -39.87 7.19
CA PRO A 86 14.21 -38.56 7.84
C PRO A 86 12.90 -37.79 7.94
N ALA A 87 12.05 -37.83 6.90
CA ALA A 87 10.76 -37.14 6.90
C ALA A 87 9.76 -37.81 7.86
N ALA A 88 9.72 -39.14 7.86
CA ALA A 88 8.90 -39.92 8.79
C ALA A 88 9.30 -39.68 10.26
N PHE A 89 10.60 -39.60 10.55
CA PHE A 89 11.10 -39.25 11.89
C PHE A 89 10.67 -37.85 12.32
N ARG A 90 10.86 -36.84 11.47
CA ARG A 90 10.44 -35.46 11.77
C ARG A 90 8.94 -35.40 12.06
N LEU A 91 8.12 -36.06 11.25
CA LEU A 91 6.67 -36.10 11.46
C LEU A 91 6.30 -36.78 12.78
N ALA A 92 6.91 -37.93 13.10
CA ALA A 92 6.67 -38.65 14.34
C ALA A 92 7.08 -37.82 15.56
N PHE A 93 8.25 -37.18 15.50
CA PHE A 93 8.75 -36.31 16.55
C PHE A 93 7.82 -35.11 16.80
N VAL A 94 7.42 -34.40 15.73
CA VAL A 94 6.49 -33.27 15.85
C VAL A 94 5.14 -33.71 16.40
N ARG A 95 4.59 -34.86 15.95
CA ARG A 95 3.33 -35.41 16.49
C ARG A 95 3.39 -35.75 17.96
N TRP A 96 4.55 -36.20 18.45
CA TRP A 96 4.75 -36.48 19.87
C TRP A 96 4.92 -35.20 20.69
N TRP A 97 5.74 -34.27 20.22
CA TRP A 97 6.09 -33.04 20.96
C TRP A 97 4.95 -32.02 21.00
N LEU A 98 4.24 -31.83 19.88
CA LEU A 98 3.32 -30.73 19.68
C LEU A 98 2.15 -30.70 20.68
N PRO A 99 1.45 -31.81 21.01
CA PRO A 99 0.40 -31.79 22.04
C PRO A 99 0.91 -31.28 23.39
N GLY A 100 2.10 -31.73 23.80
CA GLY A 100 2.73 -31.26 25.05
C GLY A 100 3.10 -29.77 25.00
N ALA A 101 3.57 -29.28 23.84
CA ALA A 101 3.86 -27.86 23.64
C ALA A 101 2.59 -26.98 23.66
N ILE A 102 1.50 -27.45 23.05
CA ILE A 102 0.19 -26.77 23.08
C ILE A 102 -0.34 -26.74 24.51
N ASP A 103 -0.33 -27.88 25.22
CA ASP A 103 -0.82 -27.98 26.59
C ASP A 103 -0.04 -27.13 27.59
N ALA A 104 1.25 -26.91 27.34
CA ALA A 104 2.11 -26.06 28.15
C ALA A 104 1.80 -24.57 27.99
N SER A 105 1.13 -24.16 26.91
CA SER A 105 0.75 -22.77 26.64
C SER A 105 -0.76 -22.56 26.90
N PRO A 106 -1.14 -21.84 27.98
CA PRO A 106 -2.56 -21.55 28.25
C PRO A 106 -3.25 -20.85 27.07
N ALA A 107 -2.55 -19.97 26.36
CA ALA A 107 -3.07 -19.24 25.21
C ALA A 107 -3.43 -20.16 24.04
N LEU A 108 -2.58 -21.15 23.74
CA LEU A 108 -2.86 -22.13 22.67
C LEU A 108 -3.90 -23.15 23.11
N LYS A 109 -3.82 -23.62 24.35
CA LYS A 109 -4.75 -24.60 24.92
C LYS A 109 -6.19 -24.09 25.00
N GLN A 110 -6.36 -22.81 25.34
CA GLN A 110 -7.68 -22.18 25.50
C GLN A 110 -8.15 -21.46 24.23
N PHE A 111 -7.37 -21.52 23.15
CA PHE A 111 -7.74 -20.86 21.91
C PHE A 111 -9.07 -21.42 21.39
N GLN A 112 -10.02 -20.52 21.20
CA GLN A 112 -11.29 -20.81 20.57
C GLN A 112 -11.53 -19.71 19.55
N ARG A 113 -11.69 -20.10 18.28
CA ARG A 113 -11.86 -19.17 17.16
C ARG A 113 -12.92 -18.10 17.45
N PHE A 114 -14.13 -18.53 17.83
CA PHE A 114 -15.24 -17.60 18.06
C PHE A 114 -14.92 -16.56 19.14
N ARG A 115 -14.30 -16.97 20.26
CA ARG A 115 -13.87 -16.05 21.30
C ARG A 115 -12.80 -15.08 20.84
N HIS A 116 -11.88 -15.55 19.98
CA HIS A 116 -10.83 -14.70 19.44
C HIS A 116 -11.39 -13.66 18.46
N GLU A 117 -12.29 -14.08 17.57
CA GLU A 117 -12.98 -13.19 16.63
C GLU A 117 -13.90 -12.19 17.37
N ASP A 118 -14.62 -12.63 18.40
CA ASP A 118 -15.41 -11.75 19.28
C ASP A 118 -14.50 -10.72 19.97
N ALA A 119 -13.34 -11.13 20.52
CA ALA A 119 -12.41 -10.20 21.15
C ALA A 119 -11.84 -9.17 20.16
N ILE A 120 -11.62 -9.56 18.90
CA ILE A 120 -11.20 -8.62 17.83
C ILE A 120 -12.33 -7.63 17.52
N ARG A 121 -13.56 -8.11 17.40
CA ARG A 121 -14.73 -7.24 17.17
C ARG A 121 -14.90 -6.24 18.33
N ASP A 122 -14.94 -6.74 19.56
CA ASP A 122 -15.12 -5.92 20.77
C ASP A 122 -13.99 -4.89 20.88
N PHE A 123 -12.74 -5.25 20.55
CA PHE A 123 -11.62 -4.31 20.49
C PHE A 123 -11.85 -3.18 19.47
N ARG A 124 -12.32 -3.50 18.26
CA ARG A 124 -12.61 -2.50 17.22
C ARG A 124 -13.71 -1.54 17.67
N GLU A 125 -14.81 -2.08 18.18
CA GLU A 125 -15.95 -1.30 18.66
C GLU A 125 -15.55 -0.36 19.81
N LEU A 126 -14.77 -0.85 20.77
CA LEU A 126 -14.28 -0.03 21.89
C LEU A 126 -13.28 1.04 21.43
N ASP A 127 -12.39 0.73 20.48
CA ASP A 127 -11.43 1.71 19.95
C ASP A 127 -12.14 2.83 19.15
N ASP A 128 -13.22 2.50 18.43
CA ASP A 128 -14.07 3.49 17.76
C ASP A 128 -14.85 4.34 18.77
N ALA A 129 -15.46 3.73 19.78
CA ALA A 129 -16.15 4.45 20.85
C ALA A 129 -15.18 5.39 21.60
N ALA A 130 -13.98 4.93 21.91
CA ALA A 130 -12.95 5.74 22.57
C ALA A 130 -12.54 6.94 21.71
N ARG A 131 -12.42 6.77 20.38
CA ARG A 131 -12.09 7.86 19.45
C ARG A 131 -13.19 8.92 19.39
N VAL A 132 -14.45 8.50 19.31
CA VAL A 132 -15.60 9.42 19.32
C VAL A 132 -15.68 10.17 20.64
N GLU A 133 -15.55 9.47 21.77
CA GLU A 133 -15.59 10.07 23.11
C GLU A 133 -14.42 11.03 23.37
N ALA A 134 -13.23 10.72 22.85
CA ALA A 134 -12.07 11.61 22.94
C ALA A 134 -12.35 12.97 22.28
N ALA A 135 -12.97 12.99 21.10
CA ALA A 135 -13.34 14.24 20.42
C ALA A 135 -14.36 15.05 21.23
N VAL A 136 -15.36 14.38 21.81
CA VAL A 136 -16.36 15.02 22.70
C VAL A 136 -15.70 15.59 23.95
N THR A 137 -14.80 14.83 24.57
CA THR A 137 -14.05 15.24 25.77
C THR A 137 -13.19 16.47 25.49
N ILE A 138 -12.47 16.49 24.36
CA ILE A 138 -11.67 17.66 23.93
C ILE A 138 -12.57 18.87 23.73
N ARG A 139 -13.69 18.74 23.01
CA ARG A 139 -14.64 19.84 22.78
C ARG A 139 -15.21 20.37 24.09
N ARG A 140 -15.53 19.49 25.04
CA ARG A 140 -16.02 19.86 26.37
C ARG A 140 -14.94 20.62 27.15
N ALA A 141 -13.70 20.12 27.17
CA ALA A 141 -12.58 20.76 27.84
C ALA A 141 -12.33 22.18 27.29
N LEU A 142 -12.39 22.35 25.97
CA LEU A 142 -12.26 23.65 25.31
C LEU A 142 -13.41 24.60 25.69
N THR A 143 -14.65 24.10 25.68
CA THR A 143 -15.85 24.92 25.95
C THR A 143 -15.94 25.35 27.41
N HIS A 144 -15.55 24.50 28.38
CA HIS A 144 -15.54 24.84 29.81
C HIS A 144 -14.58 25.99 30.16
N GLN A 145 -13.55 26.20 29.34
CA GLN A 145 -12.58 27.28 29.53
C GLN A 145 -12.96 28.56 28.80
N LEU A 146 -14.06 28.55 28.03
CA LEU A 146 -14.54 29.73 27.34
C LEU A 146 -15.22 30.69 28.32
N PRO A 147 -14.91 32.00 28.25
CA PRO A 147 -15.60 33.02 29.01
C PRO A 147 -17.08 33.14 28.59
N ASP A 148 -17.98 33.43 29.53
CA ASP A 148 -19.41 33.56 29.26
C ASP A 148 -19.68 34.76 28.30
N PRO A 149 -20.34 34.54 27.14
CA PRO A 149 -20.64 35.58 26.16
C PRO A 149 -21.42 36.79 26.71
N ASN A 150 -22.20 36.59 27.78
CA ASN A 150 -23.03 37.63 28.40
C ASN A 150 -22.31 38.35 29.55
N SER A 151 -21.21 37.81 30.06
CA SER A 151 -20.45 38.37 31.18
C SER A 151 -19.24 39.20 30.72
N VAL A 152 -19.35 39.92 29.60
CA VAL A 152 -18.23 40.64 28.98
C VAL A 152 -18.29 42.15 29.28
N PRO A 153 -17.51 42.68 30.24
CA PRO A 153 -17.40 44.12 30.45
C PRO A 153 -16.90 44.82 29.17
N LYS A 154 -17.39 46.03 28.88
CA LYS A 154 -16.93 46.83 27.74
C LYS A 154 -15.43 47.14 27.74
N GLN A 155 -14.78 47.09 28.92
CA GLN A 155 -13.34 47.31 29.10
C GLN A 155 -12.55 46.00 29.28
N SER A 156 -12.99 44.90 28.67
CA SER A 156 -12.30 43.61 28.70
C SER A 156 -11.76 43.21 27.32
N GLU A 157 -10.83 42.24 27.28
CA GLU A 157 -10.27 41.67 26.05
C GLU A 157 -11.37 41.23 25.05
N LEU A 158 -12.39 40.57 25.54
CA LEU A 158 -13.54 40.13 24.74
C LEU A 158 -14.45 41.29 24.32
N GLY A 159 -14.52 42.34 25.14
CA GLY A 159 -15.23 43.57 24.81
C GLY A 159 -14.59 44.29 23.62
N LEU A 160 -13.26 44.27 23.54
CA LEU A 160 -12.50 44.76 22.38
C LEU A 160 -12.84 43.97 21.12
N LEU A 161 -12.80 42.63 21.19
CA LEU A 161 -13.15 41.76 20.06
C LEU A 161 -14.59 41.99 19.59
N ARG A 162 -15.56 42.03 20.53
CA ARG A 162 -16.96 42.26 20.23
C ARG A 162 -17.17 43.62 19.57
N HIS A 163 -16.55 44.68 20.09
CA HIS A 163 -16.65 46.02 19.51
C HIS A 163 -16.10 46.05 18.07
N GLN A 164 -14.93 45.46 17.84
CA GLN A 164 -14.29 45.44 16.52
C GLN A 164 -15.06 44.60 15.51
N SER A 165 -15.68 43.49 15.94
CA SER A 165 -16.53 42.63 15.08
C SER A 165 -17.82 43.28 14.61
N GLN A 166 -18.31 44.31 15.32
CA GLN A 166 -19.54 45.04 14.97
C GLN A 166 -19.29 46.20 13.99
N LEU A 167 -18.03 46.57 13.77
CA LEU A 167 -17.67 47.64 12.83
C LEU A 167 -17.66 47.08 11.40
N GLN A 168 -18.29 47.79 10.45
CA GLN A 168 -18.16 47.46 9.02
C GLN A 168 -16.71 47.58 8.52
N ARG A 169 -15.90 48.41 9.20
CA ARG A 169 -14.46 48.54 8.97
C ARG A 169 -13.77 48.54 10.34
N PRO A 170 -13.20 47.41 10.77
CA PRO A 170 -12.45 47.32 12.02
C PRO A 170 -11.32 48.36 12.04
N SER A 171 -11.16 49.06 13.16
CA SER A 171 -10.15 50.11 13.31
C SER A 171 -8.80 49.59 13.77
N LYS A 172 -8.73 48.33 14.22
CA LYS A 172 -7.50 47.65 14.63
C LYS A 172 -7.10 46.57 13.65
N THR A 173 -5.80 46.43 13.44
CA THR A 173 -5.22 45.30 12.70
C THR A 173 -5.35 44.00 13.50
N ILE A 174 -5.25 42.85 12.81
CA ILE A 174 -5.26 41.52 13.45
C ILE A 174 -4.18 41.44 14.54
N ARG A 175 -2.98 41.96 14.28
CA ARG A 175 -1.88 41.98 15.26
C ARG A 175 -2.23 42.77 16.51
N GLU A 176 -2.83 43.95 16.37
CA GLU A 176 -3.25 44.79 17.51
C GLU A 176 -4.42 44.17 18.28
N LEU A 177 -5.29 43.42 17.60
CA LEU A 177 -6.35 42.65 18.24
C LEU A 177 -5.78 41.52 19.07
N ILE A 178 -4.87 40.72 18.52
CA ILE A 178 -4.21 39.61 19.23
C ILE A 178 -3.41 40.16 20.42
N GLY A 179 -2.63 41.21 20.22
CA GLY A 179 -1.88 41.87 21.31
C GLY A 179 -2.78 42.52 22.37
N GLY A 180 -4.02 42.85 22.02
CA GLY A 180 -5.03 43.34 22.97
C GLY A 180 -5.78 42.24 23.73
N MET A 181 -5.47 40.97 23.49
CA MET A 181 -6.12 39.80 24.11
C MET A 181 -5.11 38.73 24.58
N PRO A 182 -4.08 39.08 25.37
CA PRO A 182 -3.02 38.15 25.76
C PRO A 182 -3.51 36.90 26.51
N GLU A 183 -4.59 36.98 27.29
CA GLU A 183 -5.09 35.83 28.06
C GLU A 183 -6.22 35.06 27.37
N SER A 184 -7.10 35.75 26.64
CA SER A 184 -8.31 35.17 26.05
C SER A 184 -8.08 34.58 24.66
N PHE A 185 -7.11 35.10 23.90
CA PHE A 185 -6.90 34.67 22.51
C PHE A 185 -6.59 33.17 22.41
N GLY A 186 -5.66 32.66 23.22
CA GLY A 186 -5.31 31.23 23.22
C GLY A 186 -6.44 30.31 23.70
N LYS A 187 -7.42 30.82 24.46
CA LYS A 187 -8.61 30.07 24.86
C LYS A 187 -9.64 30.00 23.75
N LEU A 188 -9.79 31.09 22.99
CA LEU A 188 -10.71 31.18 21.86
C LEU A 188 -10.19 30.42 20.62
N ALA A 189 -8.87 30.49 20.39
CA ALA A 189 -8.19 29.88 19.27
C ALA A 189 -7.00 29.03 19.77
N PRO A 190 -7.28 27.84 20.36
CA PRO A 190 -6.25 26.97 20.95
C PRO A 190 -5.34 26.31 19.89
N CYS A 191 -5.77 26.29 18.63
CA CYS A 191 -5.00 25.79 17.50
C CYS A 191 -5.05 26.84 16.38
N LEU A 192 -3.87 27.20 15.84
CA LEU A 192 -3.74 28.18 14.76
C LEU A 192 -3.09 27.51 13.55
N LEU A 193 -3.68 27.72 12.38
CA LEU A 193 -3.13 27.29 11.09
C LEU A 193 -2.68 28.54 10.33
N MET A 194 -1.38 28.72 10.15
CA MET A 194 -0.79 29.92 9.57
C MET A 194 0.47 29.59 8.76
N SER A 195 0.69 30.32 7.67
CA SER A 195 1.98 30.29 6.98
C SER A 195 3.06 30.98 7.84
N PRO A 196 4.36 30.67 7.65
CA PRO A 196 5.45 31.37 8.33
C PRO A 196 5.39 32.91 8.20
N LEU A 197 5.03 33.40 7.02
CA LEU A 197 4.85 34.84 6.77
C LEU A 197 3.68 35.42 7.59
N SER A 198 2.56 34.69 7.66
CA SER A 198 1.40 35.09 8.46
C SER A 198 1.72 35.13 9.95
N ILE A 199 2.54 34.20 10.45
CA ILE A 199 3.04 34.20 11.83
C ILE A 199 3.82 35.49 12.09
N ALA A 200 4.77 35.82 11.22
CA ALA A 200 5.56 37.03 11.33
C ALA A 200 4.67 38.28 11.26
N GLN A 201 3.64 38.32 10.39
CA GLN A 201 2.76 39.46 10.18
C GLN A 201 1.74 39.67 11.31
N TYR A 202 1.15 38.61 11.86
CA TYR A 202 -0.01 38.72 12.74
C TYR A 202 0.31 38.48 14.22
N LEU A 203 1.32 37.66 14.55
CA LEU A 203 1.61 37.34 15.94
C LEU A 203 2.62 38.33 16.56
N PRO A 204 2.26 39.06 17.62
CA PRO A 204 3.19 39.99 18.28
C PRO A 204 4.32 39.21 18.99
N PRO A 205 5.55 39.74 19.05
CA PRO A 205 6.72 39.02 19.55
C PRO A 205 6.66 38.67 21.05
N ASP A 206 5.90 39.44 21.82
CA ASP A 206 5.64 39.29 23.25
C ASP A 206 4.43 38.41 23.58
N GLN A 207 3.84 37.76 22.57
CA GLN A 207 2.77 36.78 22.77
C GLN A 207 3.26 35.59 23.62
N THR A 208 2.33 35.00 24.37
CA THR A 208 2.55 33.73 25.06
C THR A 208 3.02 32.64 24.09
N VAL A 209 4.02 31.88 24.52
CA VAL A 209 4.63 30.80 23.74
C VAL A 209 3.63 29.63 23.63
N PHE A 210 3.49 29.08 22.43
CA PHE A 210 2.70 27.87 22.18
C PHE A 210 3.37 26.65 22.81
N ASP A 211 2.59 25.69 23.27
CA ASP A 211 3.15 24.44 23.81
C ASP A 211 3.84 23.62 22.70
N VAL A 212 3.24 23.58 21.50
CA VAL A 212 3.75 22.85 20.35
C VAL A 212 3.61 23.68 19.08
N VAL A 213 4.65 23.68 18.24
CA VAL A 213 4.64 24.18 16.86
C VAL A 213 4.86 22.99 15.93
N ILE A 214 3.96 22.82 14.97
CA ILE A 214 4.04 21.74 13.98
C ILE A 214 4.29 22.37 12.61
N PHE A 215 5.39 21.97 11.97
CA PHE A 215 5.61 22.25 10.56
C PHE A 215 5.14 21.04 9.76
N ASP A 216 4.14 21.24 8.92
CA ASP A 216 3.75 20.29 7.89
C ASP A 216 4.37 20.70 6.55
N GLU A 217 4.59 19.76 5.64
CA GLU A 217 5.28 19.97 4.35
C GLU A 217 6.63 20.70 4.53
N ALA A 218 7.36 20.38 5.60
CA ALA A 218 8.56 21.09 6.02
C ALA A 218 9.71 21.06 5.00
N SER A 219 9.67 20.16 4.01
CA SER A 219 10.60 20.16 2.88
C SER A 219 10.46 21.40 1.99
N GLN A 220 9.33 22.12 2.03
CA GLN A 220 9.09 23.35 1.30
C GLN A 220 9.36 24.63 2.10
N ILE A 221 9.68 24.51 3.38
CA ILE A 221 9.87 25.67 4.26
C ILE A 221 11.36 25.95 4.39
N THR A 222 11.78 27.17 4.01
CA THR A 222 13.17 27.58 4.19
C THR A 222 13.50 27.72 5.68
N THR A 223 14.76 27.51 6.03
CA THR A 223 15.20 27.59 7.43
C THR A 223 14.89 28.95 8.07
N TRP A 224 15.10 30.06 7.35
CA TRP A 224 14.85 31.40 7.91
C TRP A 224 13.37 31.72 8.11
N ASP A 225 12.49 31.20 7.26
CA ASP A 225 11.04 31.36 7.44
C ASP A 225 10.57 30.59 8.68
N ALA A 226 11.15 29.42 8.97
CA ALA A 226 10.77 28.60 10.11
C ALA A 226 11.20 29.16 11.48
N ILE A 227 12.36 29.84 11.56
CA ILE A 227 12.96 30.28 12.84
C ILE A 227 11.98 31.11 13.67
N GLY A 228 11.24 32.03 13.04
CA GLY A 228 10.29 32.90 13.74
C GLY A 228 9.12 32.14 14.38
N ALA A 229 8.74 31.01 13.82
CA ALA A 229 7.71 30.13 14.38
C ALA A 229 8.29 29.20 15.46
N ILE A 230 9.49 28.64 15.25
CA ILE A 230 10.20 27.82 16.26
C ILE A 230 10.37 28.59 17.57
N ALA A 231 10.79 29.86 17.49
CA ALA A 231 11.01 30.71 18.66
C ALA A 231 9.75 30.95 19.50
N ARG A 232 8.56 30.67 18.94
CA ARG A 232 7.26 30.84 19.60
C ARG A 232 6.69 29.53 20.15
N GLY A 233 7.41 28.41 20.05
CA GLY A 233 7.00 27.11 20.57
C GLY A 233 7.91 26.59 21.68
N ARG A 234 7.35 25.84 22.64
CA ARG A 234 8.14 25.07 23.63
C ARG A 234 8.67 23.77 23.03
N GLN A 235 7.89 23.14 22.16
CA GLN A 235 8.25 21.95 21.40
C GLN A 235 8.00 22.20 19.92
N THR A 236 8.85 21.61 19.06
CA THR A 236 8.70 21.70 17.61
C THR A 236 8.65 20.30 17.02
N ILE A 237 7.68 20.06 16.14
CA ILE A 237 7.55 18.83 15.35
C ILE A 237 7.70 19.23 13.89
N ILE A 238 8.62 18.58 13.17
CA ILE A 238 8.92 18.86 11.77
C ILE A 238 8.49 17.64 10.96
N VAL A 239 7.46 17.80 10.14
CA VAL A 239 6.86 16.76 9.30
C VAL A 239 7.04 17.15 7.84
N GLY A 240 7.56 16.23 7.04
CA GLY A 240 7.74 16.45 5.60
C GLY A 240 8.51 15.32 4.94
N ASP A 241 8.60 15.38 3.62
CA ASP A 241 9.25 14.36 2.81
C ASP A 241 10.50 14.90 2.10
N PRO A 242 11.71 14.41 2.43
CA PRO A 242 12.95 14.88 1.80
C PRO A 242 13.07 14.50 0.31
N ARG A 243 12.19 13.61 -0.18
CA ARG A 243 12.14 13.18 -1.59
C ARG A 243 11.15 14.00 -2.42
N GLN A 244 10.49 15.01 -1.83
CA GLN A 244 9.62 15.96 -2.53
C GLN A 244 10.35 17.28 -2.86
N LEU A 245 9.63 18.29 -3.39
CA LEU A 245 10.27 19.52 -3.84
C LEU A 245 10.88 20.30 -2.66
N PRO A 246 12.11 20.83 -2.84
CA PRO A 246 12.67 21.82 -1.93
C PRO A 246 12.00 23.19 -2.12
N PRO A 247 12.24 24.16 -1.22
CA PRO A 247 11.77 25.52 -1.39
C PRO A 247 12.43 26.18 -2.60
N THR A 248 11.64 26.87 -3.42
CA THR A 248 12.11 27.59 -4.61
C THR A 248 12.15 29.11 -4.36
N ASN A 249 13.23 29.78 -4.79
CA ASN A 249 13.37 31.22 -4.62
C ASN A 249 12.66 32.01 -5.75
N PHE A 250 11.35 32.23 -5.62
CA PHE A 250 10.56 32.94 -6.64
C PHE A 250 10.76 34.47 -6.63
N PHE A 251 11.28 35.03 -5.53
CA PHE A 251 11.41 36.49 -5.31
C PHE A 251 12.79 37.07 -5.64
N GLY A 252 13.71 36.29 -6.19
CA GLY A 252 15.02 36.78 -6.67
C GLY A 252 14.97 37.68 -7.91
N ARG A 253 13.80 38.25 -8.28
CA ARG A 253 13.65 39.24 -9.35
C ARG A 253 14.31 40.55 -8.94
N THR A 254 15.60 40.70 -9.23
CA THR A 254 16.20 42.03 -9.34
C THR A 254 15.94 42.53 -10.76
N GLU A 255 15.41 43.76 -10.85
CA GLU A 255 15.05 44.49 -12.07
C GLU A 255 16.21 44.58 -13.08
N SER A 256 16.41 43.55 -13.88
CA SER A 256 17.24 43.62 -15.09
C SER A 256 16.38 43.15 -16.26
N GLU A 257 15.71 44.11 -16.88
CA GLU A 257 15.10 43.96 -18.20
C GLU A 257 16.22 43.82 -19.23
N THR A 258 16.81 42.63 -19.38
CA THR A 258 17.54 42.23 -20.60
C THR A 258 17.86 40.74 -20.55
N ASP A 259 17.45 40.05 -21.62
CA ASP A 259 17.71 38.65 -21.97
C ASP A 259 16.99 37.53 -21.18
N ASP A 260 15.99 36.93 -21.85
CA ASP A 260 15.25 35.71 -21.46
C ASP A 260 16.15 34.47 -21.27
N GLU A 261 17.45 34.53 -21.60
CA GLU A 261 18.42 33.46 -21.35
C GLU A 261 18.98 33.45 -19.91
N ASP A 262 18.89 34.57 -19.18
CA ASP A 262 19.38 34.68 -17.79
C ASP A 262 18.33 34.32 -16.72
N MET A 263 17.05 34.15 -17.11
CA MET A 263 16.00 33.60 -16.24
C MET A 263 16.30 32.16 -15.77
N GLU A 264 17.25 31.47 -16.41
CA GLU A 264 17.57 30.07 -16.14
C GLU A 264 18.56 29.84 -14.97
N TYR A 265 19.25 30.88 -14.48
CA TYR A 265 20.29 30.78 -13.45
C TYR A 265 19.83 31.06 -12.01
N HIS A 266 18.59 31.52 -11.81
CA HIS A 266 18.13 32.05 -10.52
C HIS A 266 17.30 31.10 -9.63
N GLU A 267 16.93 29.92 -10.12
CA GLU A 267 16.25 28.89 -9.31
C GLU A 267 17.26 27.91 -8.70
N LYS A 268 18.02 28.36 -7.69
CA LYS A 268 18.71 27.41 -6.81
C LYS A 268 17.73 26.94 -5.76
N ASP A 269 17.52 25.62 -5.72
CA ASP A 269 16.83 24.93 -4.63
C ASP A 269 17.49 25.36 -3.30
N LEU A 270 16.67 25.79 -2.34
CA LEU A 270 17.12 26.25 -1.02
C LEU A 270 17.17 25.07 -0.04
N GLU A 271 17.93 25.22 1.03
CA GLU A 271 17.90 24.26 2.14
C GLU A 271 16.60 24.41 2.92
N SER A 272 15.91 23.28 3.10
CA SER A 272 14.67 23.21 3.87
C SER A 272 14.97 23.03 5.36
N ILE A 273 14.03 23.44 6.22
CA ILE A 273 14.13 23.19 7.67
C ILE A 273 14.16 21.68 7.98
N LEU A 274 13.54 20.85 7.12
CA LEU A 274 13.58 19.39 7.23
C LEU A 274 14.98 18.83 6.97
N ASP A 275 15.65 19.30 5.91
CA ASP A 275 17.00 18.87 5.57
C ASP A 275 18.02 19.34 6.62
N GLU A 276 17.88 20.58 7.11
CA GLU A 276 18.71 21.15 8.17
C GLU A 276 18.56 20.38 9.50
N ALA A 277 17.31 20.03 9.88
CA ALA A 277 17.03 19.24 11.07
C ALA A 277 17.69 17.85 10.99
N LYS A 278 17.65 17.22 9.82
CA LYS A 278 18.31 15.92 9.56
C LYS A 278 19.83 16.04 9.62
N ALA A 279 20.39 17.06 8.98
CA ALA A 279 21.83 17.32 9.00
C ALA A 279 22.35 17.59 10.43
N SER A 280 21.51 18.22 11.26
CA SER A 280 21.78 18.48 12.68
C SER A 280 21.70 17.24 13.59
N GLY A 281 21.33 16.08 13.05
CA GLY A 281 21.24 14.82 13.81
C GLY A 281 20.02 14.72 14.74
N ILE A 282 18.96 15.48 14.46
CA ILE A 282 17.70 15.35 15.20
C ILE A 282 17.10 13.95 14.94
N PRO A 283 16.60 13.23 15.96
CA PRO A 283 15.98 11.93 15.77
C PRO A 283 14.86 11.97 14.73
N THR A 284 14.87 11.01 13.80
CA THR A 284 13.87 10.90 12.75
C THR A 284 13.01 9.67 12.95
N MET A 285 11.72 9.79 12.62
CA MET A 285 10.78 8.68 12.56
C MET A 285 10.19 8.65 11.16
N GLN A 286 10.32 7.51 10.47
CA GLN A 286 9.74 7.32 9.16
C GLN A 286 8.32 6.76 9.29
N LEU A 287 7.42 7.26 8.44
CA LEU A 287 6.06 6.74 8.31
C LEU A 287 6.01 5.85 7.08
N ASN A 288 5.93 4.53 7.29
CA ASN A 288 6.11 3.56 6.21
C ASN A 288 4.79 3.19 5.52
N TRP A 289 3.64 3.48 6.11
CA TRP A 289 2.35 3.05 5.56
C TRP A 289 1.86 4.00 4.47
N HIS A 290 1.69 3.49 3.26
CA HIS A 290 1.10 4.22 2.14
C HIS A 290 -0.32 3.72 1.87
N TYR A 291 -1.30 4.56 2.16
CA TYR A 291 -2.73 4.25 2.02
C TYR A 291 -3.48 5.24 1.13
N ARG A 292 -2.77 6.17 0.45
CA ARG A 292 -3.38 7.14 -0.47
C ARG A 292 -3.85 6.50 -1.77
N SER A 293 -3.02 5.62 -2.34
CA SER A 293 -3.26 5.08 -3.67
C SER A 293 -4.23 3.90 -3.63
N SER A 294 -5.28 3.98 -4.43
CA SER A 294 -6.24 2.88 -4.62
C SER A 294 -5.63 1.69 -5.37
N HIS A 295 -4.51 1.90 -6.04
CA HIS A 295 -3.77 0.90 -6.78
C HIS A 295 -2.30 0.93 -6.37
N GLU A 296 -1.70 -0.24 -6.21
CA GLU A 296 -0.30 -0.37 -5.78
C GLU A 296 0.66 0.13 -6.87
N SER A 297 0.27 -0.03 -8.14
CA SER A 297 1.04 0.44 -9.28
C SER A 297 1.30 1.95 -9.28
N LEU A 298 0.47 2.75 -8.62
CA LEU A 298 0.64 4.21 -8.55
C LEU A 298 1.89 4.61 -7.75
N ILE A 299 2.24 3.84 -6.72
CA ILE A 299 3.35 4.17 -5.81
C ILE A 299 4.56 3.26 -6.03
N ALA A 300 4.41 2.09 -6.65
CA ALA A 300 5.47 1.09 -6.80
C ALA A 300 6.76 1.66 -7.43
N PHE A 301 6.64 2.47 -8.49
CA PHE A 301 7.81 3.13 -9.11
C PHE A 301 8.54 4.04 -8.11
N SER A 302 7.80 4.88 -7.39
CA SER A 302 8.37 5.80 -6.42
C SER A 302 8.96 5.07 -5.21
N ASN A 303 8.29 4.03 -4.71
CA ASN A 303 8.78 3.20 -3.62
C ASN A 303 10.14 2.58 -3.96
N TYR A 304 10.27 2.03 -5.18
CA TYR A 304 11.52 1.45 -5.68
C TYR A 304 12.63 2.49 -5.82
N HIS A 305 12.39 3.60 -6.52
CA HIS A 305 13.44 4.56 -6.88
C HIS A 305 13.79 5.57 -5.77
N TYR A 306 12.85 5.90 -4.88
CA TYR A 306 13.02 7.01 -3.91
C TYR A 306 12.99 6.57 -2.45
N TYR A 307 12.27 5.49 -2.12
CA TYR A 307 12.08 5.04 -0.74
C TYR A 307 12.70 3.66 -0.46
N GLY A 308 13.48 3.10 -1.39
CA GLY A 308 14.22 1.85 -1.17
C GLY A 308 13.34 0.63 -0.86
N ASN A 309 12.08 0.63 -1.33
CA ASN A 309 11.06 -0.37 -0.99
C ASN A 309 10.70 -0.45 0.51
N GLU A 310 10.97 0.60 1.29
CA GLU A 310 10.61 0.66 2.72
C GLU A 310 9.12 1.00 2.94
N LEU A 311 8.44 1.57 1.94
CA LEU A 311 7.01 1.84 2.05
C LEU A 311 6.20 0.55 1.94
N ILE A 312 5.28 0.42 2.88
CA ILE A 312 4.26 -0.62 2.99
C ILE A 312 3.06 -0.18 2.16
N THR A 313 2.76 -0.95 1.12
CA THR A 313 1.64 -0.70 0.21
C THR A 313 0.64 -1.84 0.27
N PHE A 314 -0.62 -1.54 -0.01
CA PHE A 314 -1.69 -2.52 0.03
C PHE A 314 -2.16 -2.81 -1.40
N PRO A 315 -2.28 -4.09 -1.79
CA PRO A 315 -2.78 -4.44 -3.11
C PRO A 315 -4.25 -4.06 -3.26
N SER A 316 -4.67 -3.77 -4.49
CA SER A 316 -6.08 -3.51 -4.82
C SER A 316 -6.84 -4.81 -5.14
N ALA A 317 -8.16 -4.83 -4.97
CA ALA A 317 -9.01 -6.01 -5.22
C ALA A 317 -9.24 -6.32 -6.72
N VAL A 318 -8.25 -6.00 -7.57
CA VAL A 318 -8.28 -6.26 -9.01
C VAL A 318 -7.12 -7.16 -9.41
N THR A 319 -7.34 -8.04 -10.39
CA THR A 319 -6.33 -8.99 -10.86
C THR A 319 -5.33 -8.36 -11.84
N ALA A 320 -5.68 -7.22 -12.43
CA ALA A 320 -4.82 -6.46 -13.34
C ALA A 320 -4.74 -5.01 -12.86
N ASP A 321 -3.71 -4.71 -12.06
CA ASP A 321 -3.46 -3.35 -11.62
C ASP A 321 -2.95 -2.50 -12.79
N ARG A 322 -3.77 -1.53 -13.23
CA ARG A 322 -3.47 -0.54 -14.27
C ARG A 322 -3.63 0.89 -13.77
N GLY A 323 -3.36 1.12 -12.47
CA GLY A 323 -3.34 2.47 -11.91
C GLY A 323 -2.42 3.43 -12.67
N VAL A 324 -1.35 2.93 -13.29
CA VAL A 324 -0.49 3.70 -14.22
C VAL A 324 -0.57 3.13 -15.63
N SER A 325 -0.75 4.00 -16.64
CA SER A 325 -0.76 3.59 -18.04
C SER A 325 -0.12 4.63 -18.97
N LEU A 326 0.40 4.17 -20.13
CA LEU A 326 0.94 5.01 -21.19
C LEU A 326 -0.01 5.10 -22.38
N LYS A 327 -0.41 6.32 -22.75
CA LYS A 327 -1.08 6.64 -24.02
C LYS A 327 -0.07 7.19 -25.01
N HIS A 328 0.45 6.30 -25.86
CA HIS A 328 1.46 6.65 -26.86
C HIS A 328 0.83 7.33 -28.09
N LEU A 329 1.31 8.53 -28.42
CA LEU A 329 0.82 9.38 -29.50
C LEU A 329 1.93 9.60 -30.56
N PRO A 330 2.19 8.62 -31.45
CA PRO A 330 3.34 8.66 -32.37
C PRO A 330 3.34 9.86 -33.34
N ASN A 331 2.17 10.47 -33.57
CA ASN A 331 2.02 11.64 -34.44
C ASN A 331 2.24 12.97 -33.69
N GLY A 332 2.46 12.94 -32.37
CA GLY A 332 2.70 14.13 -31.57
C GLY A 332 4.03 14.77 -31.95
N THR A 333 3.99 16.04 -32.34
CA THR A 333 5.18 16.80 -32.72
C THR A 333 5.39 17.93 -31.72
N PHE A 334 6.59 18.02 -31.16
CA PHE A 334 6.96 19.10 -30.26
C PHE A 334 7.48 20.31 -31.06
N ASP A 335 6.80 21.44 -30.93
CA ASP A 335 7.25 22.69 -31.54
C ASP A 335 8.34 23.34 -30.69
N ARG A 336 9.59 23.11 -31.08
CA ARG A 336 10.80 23.69 -30.47
C ARG A 336 10.94 25.20 -30.67
N GLY A 337 10.11 25.81 -31.53
CA GLY A 337 10.11 27.24 -31.78
C GLY A 337 9.51 28.02 -30.61
N LYS A 338 8.77 29.09 -30.91
CA LYS A 338 8.23 29.98 -29.87
C LYS A 338 7.20 29.31 -28.97
N SER A 339 6.43 28.33 -29.45
CA SER A 339 5.32 27.80 -28.66
C SER A 339 5.76 26.82 -27.58
N ARG A 340 6.82 26.03 -27.79
CA ARG A 340 7.30 25.00 -26.84
C ARG A 340 6.20 24.04 -26.40
N THR A 341 5.30 23.70 -27.32
CA THR A 341 4.09 22.90 -27.05
C THR A 341 4.00 21.64 -27.93
N ASN A 342 3.20 20.68 -27.48
CA ASN A 342 2.75 19.54 -28.27
C ASN A 342 1.23 19.55 -28.34
N ARG A 343 0.71 20.05 -29.46
CA ARG A 343 -0.74 20.26 -29.67
C ARG A 343 -1.54 18.98 -29.74
N GLU A 344 -1.00 17.93 -30.36
CA GLU A 344 -1.71 16.66 -30.48
C GLU A 344 -1.87 16.00 -29.11
N GLU A 345 -0.85 16.11 -28.27
CA GLU A 345 -0.91 15.65 -26.88
C GLU A 345 -1.91 16.44 -26.06
N ALA A 346 -1.90 17.78 -26.14
CA ALA A 346 -2.85 18.65 -25.45
C ALA A 346 -4.31 18.35 -25.84
N ARG A 347 -4.58 18.16 -27.14
CA ARG A 347 -5.92 17.79 -27.63
C ARG A 347 -6.35 16.41 -27.13
N ALA A 348 -5.45 15.43 -27.16
CA ALA A 348 -5.76 14.08 -26.69
C ALA A 348 -6.08 14.05 -25.19
N ILE A 349 -5.38 14.85 -24.38
CA ILE A 349 -5.63 15.01 -22.94
C ILE A 349 -7.00 15.63 -22.71
N VAL A 350 -7.31 16.76 -23.35
CA VAL A 350 -8.59 17.47 -23.16
C VAL A 350 -9.76 16.61 -23.64
N ALA A 351 -9.62 15.91 -24.77
CA ALA A 351 -10.65 15.00 -25.26
C ALA A 351 -10.92 13.84 -24.26
N ASP A 352 -9.86 13.26 -23.68
CA ASP A 352 -10.00 12.20 -22.67
C ASP A 352 -10.65 12.72 -21.39
N ALA A 353 -10.21 13.88 -20.90
CA ALA A 353 -10.76 14.53 -19.72
C ALA A 353 -12.24 14.86 -19.89
N VAL A 354 -12.62 15.50 -21.00
CA VAL A 354 -14.02 15.86 -21.29
C VAL A 354 -14.88 14.60 -21.43
N GLY A 355 -14.39 13.56 -22.11
CA GLY A 355 -15.09 12.29 -22.23
C GLY A 355 -15.40 11.65 -20.87
N ARG A 356 -14.41 11.65 -19.96
CA ARG A 356 -14.55 11.15 -18.59
C ARG A 356 -15.52 12.01 -17.76
N MET A 357 -15.38 13.34 -17.82
CA MET A 357 -16.27 14.27 -17.13
C MET A 357 -17.73 14.06 -17.54
N LYS A 358 -18.02 13.91 -18.83
CA LYS A 358 -19.37 13.64 -19.33
C LYS A 358 -19.93 12.29 -18.86
N LEU A 359 -19.08 11.27 -18.73
CA LEU A 359 -19.48 9.98 -18.14
C LEU A 359 -19.79 10.14 -16.66
N TRP A 360 -18.93 10.83 -15.91
CA TRP A 360 -19.12 11.05 -14.47
C TRP A 360 -20.31 11.96 -14.16
N MET A 361 -20.73 12.85 -15.06
CA MET A 361 -21.95 13.64 -14.86
C MET A 361 -23.20 12.78 -14.67
N LYS A 362 -23.20 11.53 -15.19
CA LYS A 362 -24.28 10.56 -14.99
C LYS A 362 -24.29 9.94 -13.60
N LEU A 363 -23.22 10.12 -12.82
CA LEU A 363 -23.11 9.63 -11.46
C LEU A 363 -23.61 10.69 -10.45
N PRO A 364 -24.07 10.26 -9.26
CA PRO A 364 -24.35 11.17 -8.16
C PRO A 364 -23.13 12.05 -7.82
N PRO A 365 -23.31 13.32 -7.40
CA PRO A 365 -22.20 14.22 -7.12
C PRO A 365 -21.12 13.67 -6.17
N ALA A 366 -21.50 12.82 -5.22
CA ALA A 366 -20.59 12.20 -4.24
C ALA A 366 -19.68 11.11 -4.84
N GLU A 367 -20.05 10.53 -5.98
CA GLU A 367 -19.30 9.45 -6.65
C GLU A 367 -18.46 9.94 -7.82
N ARG A 368 -18.63 11.21 -8.22
CA ARG A 368 -17.90 11.82 -9.32
C ARG A 368 -16.43 11.99 -8.95
N GLN A 369 -15.55 11.50 -9.82
CA GLN A 369 -14.12 11.56 -9.61
C GLN A 369 -13.56 12.96 -9.86
N THR A 370 -12.48 13.31 -9.15
CA THR A 370 -11.75 14.56 -9.37
C THR A 370 -10.63 14.37 -10.40
N LEU A 371 -10.34 15.41 -11.21
CA LEU A 371 -9.38 15.34 -12.31
C LEU A 371 -8.32 16.43 -12.22
N GLY A 372 -7.07 16.07 -12.53
CA GLY A 372 -5.97 17.02 -12.66
C GLY A 372 -5.13 16.73 -13.89
N VAL A 373 -4.50 17.77 -14.43
CA VAL A 373 -3.54 17.67 -15.52
C VAL A 373 -2.20 18.24 -15.08
N ILE A 374 -1.14 17.46 -15.27
CA ILE A 374 0.25 17.87 -15.02
C ILE A 374 0.97 17.96 -16.36
N THR A 375 1.86 18.93 -16.51
CA THR A 375 2.75 19.02 -17.66
C THR A 375 4.15 19.45 -17.25
N PHE A 376 5.15 19.16 -18.09
CA PHE A 376 6.53 19.56 -17.81
C PHE A 376 6.79 21.06 -17.90
N ASN A 377 6.07 21.79 -18.75
CA ASN A 377 6.36 23.20 -19.01
C ASN A 377 5.10 24.09 -18.95
N SER A 378 5.29 25.37 -18.69
CA SER A 378 4.19 26.34 -18.53
C SER A 378 3.49 26.65 -19.86
N GLN A 379 4.18 26.61 -20.99
CA GLN A 379 3.56 26.89 -22.29
C GLN A 379 2.52 25.82 -22.67
N GLN A 380 2.81 24.55 -22.41
CA GLN A 380 1.87 23.44 -22.57
C GLN A 380 0.73 23.55 -21.56
N GLN A 381 1.00 24.03 -20.33
CA GLN A 381 -0.05 24.26 -19.34
C GLN A 381 -1.07 25.27 -19.86
N THR A 382 -0.61 26.43 -20.37
CA THR A 382 -1.48 27.45 -20.96
C THR A 382 -2.26 26.89 -22.14
N LEU A 383 -1.61 26.15 -23.06
CA LEU A 383 -2.31 25.54 -24.19
C LEU A 383 -3.44 24.58 -23.74
N ILE A 384 -3.20 23.76 -22.73
CA ILE A 384 -4.22 22.84 -22.20
C ILE A 384 -5.36 23.63 -21.53
N GLN A 385 -5.05 24.68 -20.77
CA GLN A 385 -6.06 25.56 -20.18
C GLN A 385 -6.93 26.23 -21.26
N ASP A 386 -6.33 26.77 -22.32
CA ASP A 386 -7.04 27.38 -23.45
C ASP A 386 -8.01 26.39 -24.12
N LEU A 387 -7.58 25.14 -24.28
CA LEU A 387 -8.40 24.06 -24.84
C LEU A 387 -9.53 23.63 -23.89
N PHE A 388 -9.31 23.63 -22.57
CA PHE A 388 -10.38 23.41 -21.60
C PHE A 388 -11.39 24.56 -21.61
N ASP A 389 -10.94 25.80 -21.69
CA ASP A 389 -11.83 26.96 -21.81
C ASP A 389 -12.69 26.91 -23.07
N GLN A 390 -12.13 26.41 -24.18
CA GLN A 390 -12.91 26.12 -25.37
C GLN A 390 -13.94 25.00 -25.11
N ALA A 391 -13.53 23.88 -24.51
CA ALA A 391 -14.43 22.77 -24.21
C ALA A 391 -15.57 23.15 -23.26
N ARG A 392 -15.32 24.03 -22.29
CA ARG A 392 -16.33 24.58 -21.37
C ARG A 392 -17.39 25.39 -22.09
N ARG A 393 -16.99 26.18 -23.10
CA ARG A 393 -17.95 26.90 -23.97
C ARG A 393 -18.77 25.96 -24.84
N ASP A 394 -18.16 24.87 -25.31
CA ASP A 394 -18.82 23.89 -26.17
C ASP A 394 -19.74 22.94 -25.37
N SER A 395 -19.60 22.85 -24.04
CA SER A 395 -20.34 21.91 -23.20
C SER A 395 -20.48 22.44 -21.76
N GLU A 396 -21.54 23.21 -21.48
CA GLU A 396 -21.80 23.78 -20.15
C GLU A 396 -21.89 22.73 -19.03
N GLU A 397 -22.26 21.49 -19.35
CA GLU A 397 -22.37 20.38 -18.39
C GLU A 397 -21.06 20.06 -17.64
N ILE A 398 -19.89 20.37 -18.21
CA ILE A 398 -18.60 20.10 -17.56
C ILE A 398 -18.17 21.21 -16.59
N GLU A 399 -18.87 22.35 -16.58
CA GLU A 399 -18.54 23.51 -15.74
C GLU A 399 -18.51 23.15 -14.25
N TRP A 400 -19.34 22.18 -13.87
CA TRP A 400 -19.36 21.61 -12.52
C TRP A 400 -17.97 21.17 -12.03
N PHE A 401 -17.09 20.68 -12.92
CA PHE A 401 -15.74 20.24 -12.55
C PHE A 401 -14.73 21.37 -12.38
N PHE A 402 -15.06 22.61 -12.77
CA PHE A 402 -14.15 23.76 -12.75
C PHE A 402 -14.53 24.83 -11.72
N ASP A 403 -15.62 24.64 -10.99
CA ASP A 403 -16.09 25.59 -9.97
C ASP A 403 -15.14 25.66 -8.76
N ASP A 404 -14.53 26.83 -8.54
CA ASP A 404 -13.60 27.12 -7.44
C ASP A 404 -14.23 27.01 -6.05
N ALA A 405 -15.56 27.08 -5.93
CA ALA A 405 -16.24 26.87 -4.65
C ALA A 405 -16.15 25.41 -4.17
N ARG A 406 -15.70 24.49 -5.04
CA ARG A 406 -15.65 23.08 -4.76
C ARG A 406 -14.36 22.65 -4.09
N ILE A 407 -14.47 21.56 -3.35
CA ILE A 407 -13.31 20.83 -2.85
C ILE A 407 -12.71 20.10 -4.05
N GLU A 408 -11.48 20.48 -4.42
CA GLU A 408 -10.70 19.91 -5.53
C GLU A 408 -11.28 20.11 -6.95
N PRO A 409 -11.39 21.35 -7.44
CA PRO A 409 -11.75 21.61 -8.83
C PRO A 409 -10.69 21.05 -9.79
N THR A 410 -11.02 20.99 -11.08
CA THR A 410 -10.07 20.57 -12.12
C THR A 410 -8.90 21.54 -12.18
N ILE A 411 -7.69 20.99 -12.09
CA ILE A 411 -6.46 21.78 -12.13
C ILE A 411 -5.61 21.42 -13.33
N VAL A 412 -4.91 22.41 -13.87
CA VAL A 412 -3.86 22.23 -14.88
C VAL A 412 -2.62 22.94 -14.36
N LYS A 413 -1.58 22.18 -14.01
CA LYS A 413 -0.36 22.70 -13.39
C LYS A 413 0.90 22.16 -14.06
N ASN A 414 1.98 22.93 -14.00
CA ASN A 414 3.31 22.45 -14.37
C ASN A 414 4.00 21.74 -13.18
N LEU A 415 5.12 21.07 -13.43
CA LEU A 415 5.90 20.36 -12.40
C LEU A 415 6.36 21.22 -11.23
N GLU A 416 6.48 22.53 -11.42
CA GLU A 416 6.91 23.47 -10.38
C GLU A 416 5.79 23.82 -9.39
N ASN A 417 4.52 23.79 -9.85
CA ASN A 417 3.39 24.31 -9.08
C ASN A 417 2.45 23.23 -8.53
N VAL A 418 2.71 21.95 -8.80
CA VAL A 418 1.78 20.84 -8.53
C VAL A 418 1.78 20.34 -7.08
N GLN A 419 2.64 20.86 -6.19
CA GLN A 419 2.71 20.35 -4.83
C GLN A 419 1.45 20.66 -4.01
N GLY A 420 1.09 19.72 -3.14
CA GLY A 420 -0.09 19.82 -2.26
C GLY A 420 -1.40 19.44 -2.94
N ASP A 421 -1.46 19.44 -4.27
CA ASP A 421 -2.64 19.01 -4.99
C ASP A 421 -2.60 17.52 -5.33
N GLU A 422 -3.73 16.86 -5.18
CA GLU A 422 -3.97 15.49 -5.61
C GLU A 422 -5.37 15.36 -6.20
N ARG A 423 -5.55 14.42 -7.13
CA ARG A 423 -6.87 14.13 -7.71
C ARG A 423 -7.03 12.64 -7.88
N ASP A 424 -8.27 12.19 -8.06
CA ASP A 424 -8.55 10.79 -8.33
C ASP A 424 -7.90 10.34 -9.64
N VAL A 425 -8.02 11.16 -10.68
CA VAL A 425 -7.43 10.91 -12.01
C VAL A 425 -6.46 12.02 -12.37
N MET A 426 -5.20 11.66 -12.65
CA MET A 426 -4.19 12.57 -13.14
C MET A 426 -3.81 12.24 -14.57
N LEU A 427 -3.84 13.24 -15.45
CA LEU A 427 -3.36 13.15 -16.83
C LEU A 427 -2.00 13.85 -16.91
N PHE A 428 -0.94 13.11 -17.23
CA PHE A 428 0.42 13.64 -17.25
C PHE A 428 0.91 13.83 -18.68
N SER A 429 1.04 15.08 -19.10
CA SER A 429 1.60 15.50 -20.38
C SER A 429 3.13 15.51 -20.31
N ILE A 430 3.80 14.65 -21.09
CA ILE A 430 5.26 14.75 -21.27
C ILE A 430 5.63 16.03 -22.04
N ALA A 431 4.80 16.44 -23.00
CA ALA A 431 4.91 17.58 -23.90
C ALA A 431 6.16 17.55 -24.81
N PHE A 432 7.35 17.43 -24.23
CA PHE A 432 8.59 17.23 -24.95
C PHE A 432 8.51 15.96 -25.80
N GLY A 433 9.07 16.00 -27.00
CA GLY A 433 8.94 14.90 -27.94
C GLY A 433 9.74 15.12 -29.22
N PRO A 434 9.60 14.23 -30.21
CA PRO A 434 10.19 14.42 -31.53
C PRO A 434 9.75 15.77 -32.12
N ASP A 435 10.71 16.56 -32.60
CA ASP A 435 10.40 17.72 -33.42
C ASP A 435 9.98 17.30 -34.85
N ALA A 436 9.71 18.27 -35.72
CA ALA A 436 9.37 17.99 -37.12
C ALA A 436 10.45 17.20 -37.90
N THR A 437 11.67 17.09 -37.36
CA THR A 437 12.78 16.29 -37.92
C THR A 437 12.91 14.90 -37.27
N GLY A 438 12.03 14.56 -36.32
CA GLY A 438 12.02 13.30 -35.60
C GLY A 438 13.02 13.24 -34.43
N LYS A 439 13.65 14.36 -34.04
CA LYS A 439 14.66 14.38 -32.98
C LYS A 439 14.04 14.72 -31.63
N ILE A 440 14.27 13.86 -30.63
CA ILE A 440 13.85 14.09 -29.25
C ILE A 440 14.84 15.06 -28.57
N PRO A 441 14.37 16.06 -27.79
CA PRO A 441 15.26 16.92 -26.99
C PRO A 441 15.97 16.16 -25.88
N LEU A 442 17.24 16.53 -25.65
CA LEU A 442 18.03 16.06 -24.51
C LEU A 442 17.75 16.87 -23.24
N ASN A 443 17.13 18.05 -23.38
CA ASN A 443 16.76 18.94 -22.28
C ASN A 443 15.24 18.91 -22.08
N PHE A 444 14.81 18.40 -20.93
CA PHE A 444 13.42 18.28 -20.48
C PHE A 444 13.06 19.36 -19.45
N GLY A 445 13.65 20.56 -19.58
CA GLY A 445 13.42 21.68 -18.67
C GLY A 445 13.84 21.36 -17.24
N ALA A 446 12.95 21.61 -16.28
CA ALA A 446 13.21 21.41 -14.85
C ALA A 446 13.63 19.97 -14.48
N LEU A 447 13.27 18.97 -15.29
CA LEU A 447 13.69 17.58 -15.07
C LEU A 447 15.18 17.34 -15.37
N SER A 448 15.77 18.11 -16.29
CA SER A 448 17.19 17.96 -16.67
C SER A 448 18.15 18.71 -15.75
N ARG A 449 17.63 19.38 -14.71
CA ARG A 449 18.41 20.10 -13.69
C ARG A 449 18.67 19.21 -12.47
N ALA A 450 19.49 19.69 -11.53
CA ALA A 450 19.61 19.07 -10.22
C ALA A 450 18.24 19.07 -9.50
N GLY A 451 17.92 18.01 -8.77
CA GLY A 451 16.60 17.86 -8.12
C GLY A 451 15.44 17.54 -9.07
N GLY A 452 15.71 17.28 -10.36
CA GLY A 452 14.68 16.91 -11.34
C GLY A 452 13.95 15.61 -10.95
N GLU A 453 14.63 14.68 -10.29
CA GLU A 453 14.04 13.44 -9.80
C GLU A 453 12.97 13.66 -8.71
N ARG A 454 13.11 14.72 -7.88
CA ARG A 454 12.10 15.12 -6.89
C ARG A 454 10.84 15.65 -7.57
N ARG A 455 11.01 16.44 -8.64
CA ARG A 455 9.89 16.94 -9.49
C ARG A 455 9.12 15.79 -10.15
N LEU A 456 9.84 14.78 -10.65
CA LEU A 456 9.21 13.58 -11.19
C LEU A 456 8.49 12.77 -10.11
N ASN A 457 9.12 12.53 -8.96
CA ASN A 457 8.49 11.82 -7.83
C ASN A 457 7.18 12.50 -7.43
N VAL A 458 7.20 13.82 -7.30
CA VAL A 458 6.01 14.60 -6.97
C VAL A 458 4.93 14.39 -8.02
N ALA A 459 5.23 14.49 -9.32
CA ALA A 459 4.22 14.35 -10.37
C ALA A 459 3.56 12.98 -10.43
N VAL A 460 4.35 11.90 -10.29
CA VAL A 460 3.83 10.53 -10.43
C VAL A 460 3.07 10.05 -9.20
N THR A 461 3.09 10.80 -8.09
CA THR A 461 2.43 10.47 -6.82
C THR A 461 1.18 11.31 -6.51
N ARG A 462 0.72 12.14 -7.46
CA ARG A 462 -0.48 12.99 -7.29
C ARG A 462 -1.81 12.28 -7.54
N ALA A 463 -1.78 11.10 -8.14
CA ALA A 463 -2.99 10.33 -8.45
C ALA A 463 -3.42 9.45 -7.28
N ARG A 464 -4.69 9.51 -6.90
CA ARG A 464 -5.29 8.56 -5.94
C ARG A 464 -5.73 7.27 -6.63
N ARG A 465 -6.30 7.32 -7.84
CA ARG A 465 -6.85 6.15 -8.55
C ARG A 465 -6.17 5.86 -9.88
N GLU A 466 -5.94 6.86 -10.72
CA GLU A 466 -5.42 6.62 -12.07
C GLU A 466 -4.44 7.70 -12.50
N LEU A 467 -3.33 7.29 -13.10
CA LEU A 467 -2.33 8.13 -13.76
C LEU A 467 -2.17 7.70 -15.22
N VAL A 468 -2.58 8.57 -16.13
CA VAL A 468 -2.41 8.34 -17.58
C VAL A 468 -1.29 9.24 -18.10
N VAL A 469 -0.22 8.63 -18.56
CA VAL A 469 0.93 9.34 -19.13
C VAL A 469 0.74 9.49 -20.63
N TYR A 470 0.87 10.71 -21.14
CA TYR A 470 0.73 11.05 -22.55
C TYR A 470 2.11 11.38 -23.11
N SER A 471 2.59 10.56 -24.06
CA SER A 471 3.92 10.73 -24.65
C SER A 471 3.89 10.49 -26.15
N SER A 472 4.68 11.26 -26.90
CA SER A 472 4.88 11.05 -28.35
C SER A 472 5.95 10.00 -28.67
N PHE A 473 6.76 9.59 -27.69
CA PHE A 473 7.83 8.61 -27.85
C PHE A 473 7.77 7.55 -26.75
N LYS A 474 8.42 6.41 -26.99
CA LYS A 474 8.57 5.31 -26.02
C LYS A 474 9.93 5.35 -25.31
N ALA A 475 10.05 4.64 -24.20
CA ALA A 475 11.26 4.64 -23.37
C ALA A 475 12.54 4.21 -24.11
N ASP A 476 12.43 3.30 -25.07
CA ASP A 476 13.52 2.82 -25.93
C ASP A 476 14.11 3.91 -26.84
N GLN A 477 13.30 4.89 -27.22
CA GLN A 477 13.71 6.03 -28.05
C GLN A 477 14.44 7.11 -27.24
N LEU A 478 14.37 7.07 -25.91
CA LEU A 478 15.03 8.04 -25.04
C LEU A 478 16.47 7.61 -24.73
N ASN A 479 17.44 8.34 -25.27
CA ASN A 479 18.85 8.16 -24.92
C ASN A 479 19.18 8.86 -23.59
N ALA A 480 18.97 8.16 -22.48
CA ALA A 480 19.24 8.66 -21.13
C ALA A 480 20.63 8.29 -20.58
N ASP A 481 21.41 7.46 -21.29
CA ASP A 481 22.67 6.91 -20.76
C ASP A 481 23.78 7.97 -20.64
N GLY A 482 23.68 9.06 -21.43
CA GLY A 482 24.54 10.23 -21.35
C GLY A 482 23.99 11.37 -20.48
N ALA A 483 22.85 11.20 -19.81
CA ALA A 483 22.22 12.28 -19.05
C ALA A 483 23.01 12.61 -17.76
N LYS A 484 23.38 13.87 -17.59
CA LYS A 484 24.13 14.37 -16.42
C LYS A 484 23.37 14.17 -15.10
N HIS A 485 22.05 14.37 -15.12
CA HIS A 485 21.19 14.29 -13.93
C HIS A 485 20.30 13.04 -13.97
N ILE A 486 19.94 12.52 -12.80
CA ILE A 486 19.22 11.25 -12.67
C ILE A 486 17.73 11.35 -13.08
N GLY A 487 17.14 12.55 -13.03
CA GLY A 487 15.73 12.77 -13.40
C GLY A 487 15.36 12.26 -14.80
N VAL A 488 16.23 12.46 -15.80
CA VAL A 488 16.00 11.95 -17.18
C VAL A 488 16.09 10.41 -17.25
N ARG A 489 16.99 9.80 -16.47
CA ARG A 489 17.09 8.34 -16.36
C ARG A 489 15.84 7.76 -15.69
N HIS A 490 15.33 8.42 -14.65
CA HIS A 490 14.08 8.02 -14.00
C HIS A 490 12.87 8.22 -14.92
N LEU A 491 12.82 9.28 -15.75
CA LEU A 491 11.76 9.42 -16.74
C LEU A 491 11.76 8.26 -17.76
N LYS A 492 12.94 7.85 -18.24
CA LYS A 492 13.05 6.67 -19.11
C LYS A 492 12.49 5.42 -18.44
N ALA A 493 12.91 5.14 -17.21
CA ALA A 493 12.41 4.01 -16.43
C ALA A 493 10.89 4.11 -16.15
N PHE A 494 10.38 5.32 -15.91
CA PHE A 494 8.96 5.55 -15.65
C PHE A 494 8.10 5.35 -16.90
N LEU A 495 8.54 5.81 -18.07
CA LEU A 495 7.84 5.56 -19.34
C LEU A 495 7.79 4.06 -19.66
N ASP A 496 8.87 3.34 -19.37
CA ASP A 496 8.95 1.89 -19.54
C ASP A 496 8.01 1.15 -18.58
N TYR A 497 7.94 1.62 -17.33
CA TYR A 497 6.99 1.17 -16.33
C TYR A 497 5.53 1.46 -16.71
N ALA A 498 5.22 2.64 -17.25
CA ALA A 498 3.87 2.99 -17.69
C ALA A 498 3.40 2.17 -18.90
N ASP A 499 4.32 1.70 -19.76
CA ASP A 499 4.01 0.85 -20.92
C ASP A 499 3.86 -0.63 -20.52
N ARG A 500 4.77 -1.15 -19.68
CA ARG A 500 4.87 -2.60 -19.36
C ARG A 500 4.37 -3.01 -17.97
N GLY A 501 4.05 -2.05 -17.11
CA GLY A 501 3.62 -2.27 -15.72
C GLY A 501 4.75 -2.74 -14.80
N PRO A 502 4.41 -3.34 -13.63
CA PRO A 502 5.37 -3.82 -12.62
C PRO A 502 6.47 -4.77 -13.12
N ILE A 503 6.25 -5.46 -14.24
CA ILE A 503 7.26 -6.31 -14.88
C ILE A 503 8.52 -5.51 -15.25
N ALA A 504 8.39 -4.21 -15.55
CA ALA A 504 9.53 -3.33 -15.84
C ALA A 504 10.44 -3.12 -14.60
N LEU A 505 9.87 -3.11 -13.39
CA LEU A 505 10.64 -2.99 -12.14
C LEU A 505 11.34 -4.33 -11.81
N HIS A 506 10.63 -5.45 -11.96
CA HIS A 506 11.14 -6.80 -11.66
C HIS A 506 12.14 -7.34 -12.68
N ALA A 507 12.23 -6.79 -13.89
CA ALA A 507 13.26 -7.18 -14.86
C ALA A 507 14.71 -6.88 -14.37
N GLN A 508 14.87 -6.12 -13.28
CA GLN A 508 16.16 -5.86 -12.64
C GLN A 508 16.42 -6.70 -11.37
N ASP A 509 15.41 -7.36 -10.80
CA ASP A 509 15.54 -8.23 -9.62
C ASP A 509 15.21 -9.68 -10.00
N GLN A 510 16.23 -10.54 -10.02
CA GLN A 510 16.02 -11.98 -10.15
C GLN A 510 15.34 -12.53 -8.87
N GLY A 511 14.07 -12.90 -9.01
CA GLY A 511 13.47 -13.99 -8.23
C GLY A 511 12.44 -13.59 -7.17
N SER A 512 11.16 -13.62 -7.54
CA SER A 512 10.21 -14.60 -6.98
C SER A 512 8.84 -14.39 -7.63
N VAL A 513 8.50 -15.26 -8.56
CA VAL A 513 7.14 -15.39 -9.06
C VAL A 513 6.42 -16.38 -8.13
N GLY A 514 5.60 -15.87 -7.21
CA GLY A 514 4.42 -16.55 -6.66
C GLY A 514 4.58 -17.93 -5.99
N GLY A 515 5.47 -18.08 -4.99
CA GLY A 515 5.41 -19.20 -4.04
C GLY A 515 4.54 -18.88 -2.81
N PHE A 516 4.07 -19.88 -2.08
CA PHE A 516 3.45 -19.68 -0.76
C PHE A 516 4.53 -19.34 0.28
N GLU A 517 4.23 -18.48 1.27
CA GLU A 517 5.18 -18.16 2.35
C GLU A 517 5.18 -19.22 3.45
N SER A 518 4.08 -19.99 3.56
CA SER A 518 3.90 -21.02 4.57
C SER A 518 3.27 -22.29 4.01
N PRO A 519 3.67 -23.49 4.48
CA PRO A 519 2.95 -24.74 4.19
C PRO A 519 1.47 -24.71 4.61
N PHE A 520 1.13 -23.86 5.58
CA PHE A 520 -0.26 -23.67 5.99
C PHE A 520 -1.08 -23.00 4.88
N GLU A 521 -0.57 -21.91 4.29
CA GLU A 521 -1.22 -21.22 3.17
C GLU A 521 -1.41 -22.15 1.97
N GLU A 522 -0.38 -22.93 1.66
CA GLU A 522 -0.44 -23.94 0.59
C GLU A 522 -1.54 -24.98 0.84
N ALA A 523 -1.64 -25.49 2.08
CA ALA A 523 -2.67 -26.45 2.46
C ALA A 523 -4.09 -25.86 2.31
N VAL A 524 -4.29 -24.61 2.73
CA VAL A 524 -5.57 -23.90 2.58
C VAL A 524 -5.91 -23.72 1.09
N ALA A 525 -4.94 -23.26 0.30
CA ALA A 525 -5.13 -23.04 -1.13
C ALA A 525 -5.48 -24.33 -1.89
N LEU A 526 -4.83 -25.46 -1.56
CA LEU A 526 -5.13 -26.76 -2.15
C LEU A 526 -6.57 -27.21 -1.86
N GLN A 527 -7.03 -27.04 -0.62
CA GLN A 527 -8.39 -27.40 -0.23
C GLN A 527 -9.44 -26.52 -0.94
N LEU A 528 -9.19 -25.22 -1.08
CA LEU A 528 -10.09 -24.31 -1.82
C LEU A 528 -10.12 -24.61 -3.32
N LYS A 529 -8.96 -24.91 -3.92
CA LYS A 529 -8.87 -25.36 -5.32
C LYS A 529 -9.65 -26.66 -5.54
N ALA A 530 -9.58 -27.61 -4.60
CA ALA A 530 -10.36 -28.85 -4.65
C ALA A 530 -11.88 -28.63 -4.58
N ARG A 531 -12.33 -27.48 -4.02
CA ARG A 531 -13.72 -27.04 -3.99
C ARG A 531 -14.14 -26.22 -5.23
N GLY A 532 -13.25 -26.05 -6.19
CA GLY A 532 -13.54 -25.34 -7.45
C GLY A 532 -13.22 -23.84 -7.44
N TRP A 533 -12.64 -23.30 -6.35
CA TRP A 533 -12.24 -21.90 -6.32
C TRP A 533 -10.91 -21.68 -7.07
N GLN A 534 -10.84 -20.59 -7.84
CA GLN A 534 -9.58 -20.14 -8.42
C GLN A 534 -8.84 -19.26 -7.41
N VAL A 535 -7.66 -19.73 -6.98
CA VAL A 535 -6.86 -19.10 -5.93
C VAL A 535 -5.55 -18.58 -6.49
N VAL A 536 -5.24 -17.30 -6.20
CA VAL A 536 -3.96 -16.65 -6.48
C VAL A 536 -3.27 -16.37 -5.15
N SER A 537 -2.02 -16.76 -4.99
CA SER A 537 -1.26 -16.56 -3.75
C SER A 537 -0.43 -15.28 -3.80
N GLN A 538 -0.17 -14.70 -2.62
CA GLN A 538 0.81 -13.64 -2.41
C GLN A 538 0.57 -12.41 -3.30
N ILE A 539 -0.62 -11.83 -3.17
CA ILE A 539 -1.05 -10.68 -3.97
C ILE A 539 -0.47 -9.40 -3.37
N GLY A 540 0.26 -8.65 -4.20
CA GLY A 540 0.93 -7.41 -3.85
C GLY A 540 2.44 -7.44 -4.15
N VAL A 541 3.05 -6.28 -4.35
CA VAL A 541 4.49 -6.16 -4.63
C VAL A 541 5.33 -5.77 -3.41
N SER A 542 4.72 -5.19 -2.36
CA SER A 542 5.44 -4.83 -1.13
C SER A 542 5.61 -5.98 -0.13
N ALA A 543 6.21 -5.67 1.03
CA ALA A 543 6.34 -6.57 2.17
C ALA A 543 4.99 -7.01 2.74
N PHE A 544 3.90 -6.29 2.47
CA PHE A 544 2.56 -6.70 2.85
C PHE A 544 1.83 -7.25 1.64
N ARG A 545 1.47 -8.53 1.73
CA ARG A 545 0.72 -9.25 0.71
C ARG A 545 -0.53 -9.83 1.32
N ILE A 546 -1.54 -10.01 0.48
CA ILE A 546 -2.68 -10.86 0.81
C ILE A 546 -2.27 -12.29 0.53
N ASP A 547 -2.39 -13.14 1.53
CA ASP A 547 -1.86 -14.50 1.48
C ASP A 547 -2.48 -15.28 0.33
N LEU A 548 -3.82 -15.24 0.21
CA LEU A 548 -4.56 -15.85 -0.89
C LEU A 548 -5.71 -14.93 -1.37
N GLY A 549 -5.84 -14.68 -2.66
CA GLY A 549 -7.03 -14.06 -3.25
C GLY A 549 -7.86 -15.04 -4.05
N ILE A 550 -9.18 -14.94 -3.89
CA ILE A 550 -10.18 -15.74 -4.61
C ILE A 550 -10.66 -14.93 -5.80
N VAL A 551 -10.41 -15.42 -7.02
CA VAL A 551 -10.84 -14.74 -8.24
C VAL A 551 -12.37 -14.79 -8.34
N HIS A 552 -12.98 -13.67 -8.73
CA HIS A 552 -14.44 -13.61 -8.91
C HIS A 552 -14.89 -14.50 -10.09
N PRO A 553 -15.78 -15.48 -9.89
CA PRO A 553 -16.19 -16.40 -10.97
C PRO A 553 -16.88 -15.70 -12.15
N ASP A 554 -17.72 -14.70 -11.87
CA ASP A 554 -18.54 -14.03 -12.91
C ASP A 554 -17.94 -12.73 -13.45
N LYS A 555 -16.86 -12.20 -12.83
CA LYS A 555 -16.27 -10.89 -13.16
C LYS A 555 -14.78 -11.08 -13.43
N PRO A 556 -14.39 -11.31 -14.70
CA PRO A 556 -13.00 -11.38 -15.07
C PRO A 556 -12.29 -10.08 -14.69
N GLY A 557 -11.13 -10.17 -14.04
CA GLY A 557 -10.38 -8.97 -13.66
C GLY A 557 -10.46 -8.58 -12.18
N THR A 558 -11.33 -9.21 -11.38
CA THR A 558 -11.53 -8.84 -9.97
C THR A 558 -11.40 -10.02 -9.01
N TYR A 559 -11.10 -9.71 -7.75
CA TYR A 559 -11.14 -10.69 -6.66
C TYR A 559 -12.49 -10.62 -5.93
N LEU A 560 -13.03 -11.77 -5.58
CA LEU A 560 -14.21 -11.90 -4.71
C LEU A 560 -13.83 -11.62 -3.25
N ALA A 561 -12.71 -12.18 -2.79
CA ALA A 561 -12.26 -12.08 -1.41
C ALA A 561 -10.75 -12.26 -1.29
N GLY A 562 -10.18 -11.68 -0.24
CA GLY A 562 -8.83 -11.95 0.24
C GLY A 562 -8.91 -12.83 1.49
N ILE A 563 -8.04 -13.82 1.58
CA ILE A 563 -7.92 -14.71 2.74
C ILE A 563 -6.62 -14.38 3.45
N GLU A 564 -6.73 -14.02 4.72
CA GLU A 564 -5.60 -13.81 5.62
C GLU A 564 -5.42 -15.04 6.52
N CYS A 565 -4.20 -15.58 6.50
CA CYS A 565 -3.70 -16.58 7.41
C CYS A 565 -2.95 -15.90 8.57
N ASP A 566 -3.00 -16.46 9.77
CA ASP A 566 -2.29 -15.97 10.96
C ASP A 566 -0.78 -16.28 10.96
N GLY A 567 -0.15 -16.20 9.79
CA GLY A 567 1.26 -16.53 9.56
C GLY A 567 2.26 -15.50 10.10
N ALA A 568 3.52 -15.61 9.67
CA ALA A 568 4.62 -14.76 10.14
C ALA A 568 4.33 -13.26 9.95
N THR A 569 3.60 -12.89 8.90
CA THR A 569 3.21 -11.51 8.60
C THR A 569 2.18 -10.96 9.60
N TYR A 570 1.26 -11.80 10.11
CA TYR A 570 0.32 -11.44 11.19
C TYR A 570 1.05 -11.20 12.53
N HIS A 571 2.13 -11.95 12.79
CA HIS A 571 2.95 -11.81 14.01
C HIS A 571 3.86 -10.56 13.99
N ARG A 572 4.22 -10.03 12.81
CA ARG A 572 5.19 -8.92 12.68
C ARG A 572 4.60 -7.53 13.00
N SER A 573 3.27 -7.41 13.09
CA SER A 573 2.62 -6.14 13.44
C SER A 573 2.95 -5.71 14.87
N ALA A 574 3.34 -4.46 15.06
CA ALA A 574 3.79 -3.93 16.35
C ALA A 574 2.65 -3.79 17.38
N THR A 575 1.43 -3.49 16.91
CA THR A 575 0.26 -3.28 17.78
C THR A 575 -0.96 -4.08 17.32
N ALA A 576 -1.89 -4.35 18.25
CA ALA A 576 -3.19 -4.92 17.92
C ALA A 576 -4.02 -3.99 17.02
N GLN A 577 -3.85 -2.67 17.15
CA GLN A 577 -4.51 -1.69 16.30
C GLN A 577 -4.07 -1.82 14.83
N ASP A 578 -2.76 -1.97 14.59
CA ASP A 578 -2.23 -2.15 13.23
C ASP A 578 -2.72 -3.47 12.61
N ARG A 579 -2.61 -4.56 13.38
CA ARG A 579 -2.88 -5.92 12.94
C ARG A 579 -4.37 -6.18 12.68
N ASP A 580 -5.20 -5.76 13.62
CA ASP A 580 -6.59 -6.18 13.70
C ASP A 580 -7.56 -5.06 13.36
N ARG A 581 -7.14 -3.82 13.18
CA ARG A 581 -8.06 -2.73 12.82
C ARG A 581 -7.63 -2.00 11.57
N ILE A 582 -6.48 -1.32 11.60
CA ILE A 582 -6.06 -0.40 10.52
C ILE A 582 -5.85 -1.16 9.22
N ARG A 583 -5.18 -2.32 9.26
CA ARG A 583 -4.93 -3.16 8.09
C ARG A 583 -6.22 -3.58 7.39
N GLU A 584 -7.17 -4.17 8.12
CA GLU A 584 -8.43 -4.60 7.54
C GLU A 584 -9.25 -3.42 7.03
N GLN A 585 -9.24 -2.29 7.75
CA GLN A 585 -9.93 -1.07 7.33
C GLN A 585 -9.39 -0.55 5.98
N ILE A 586 -8.06 -0.52 5.79
CA ILE A 586 -7.45 -0.11 4.53
C ILE A 586 -7.80 -1.08 3.40
N LEU A 587 -7.65 -2.39 3.63
CA LEU A 587 -7.97 -3.40 2.61
C LEU A 587 -9.44 -3.35 2.18
N ARG A 588 -10.36 -3.19 3.13
CA ARG A 588 -11.79 -3.00 2.82
C ARG A 588 -12.06 -1.73 2.03
N HIS A 589 -11.36 -0.63 2.34
CA HIS A 589 -11.46 0.60 1.56
C HIS A 589 -10.94 0.42 0.11
N LEU A 590 -9.97 -0.47 -0.10
CA LEU A 590 -9.46 -0.87 -1.43
C LEU A 590 -10.34 -1.90 -2.15
N GLY A 591 -11.54 -2.18 -1.62
CA GLY A 591 -12.53 -3.07 -2.22
C GLY A 591 -12.38 -4.55 -1.84
N TRP A 592 -11.49 -4.90 -0.90
CA TRP A 592 -11.36 -6.27 -0.45
C TRP A 592 -12.44 -6.66 0.55
N GLU A 593 -12.99 -7.85 0.36
CA GLU A 593 -13.66 -8.59 1.42
C GLU A 593 -12.66 -9.55 2.04
N ILE A 594 -12.28 -9.31 3.30
CA ILE A 594 -11.26 -10.10 3.99
C ILE A 594 -11.92 -11.19 4.84
N LEU A 595 -11.51 -12.43 4.61
CA LEU A 595 -11.86 -13.60 5.41
C LEU A 595 -10.61 -14.12 6.12
N ARG A 596 -10.70 -14.38 7.42
CA ARG A 596 -9.57 -14.85 8.22
C ARG A 596 -9.64 -16.35 8.48
N ILE A 597 -8.48 -17.00 8.44
CA ILE A 597 -8.33 -18.40 8.84
C ILE A 597 -7.17 -18.55 9.83
N TRP A 598 -7.47 -19.19 10.96
CA TRP A 598 -6.52 -19.35 12.07
C TRP A 598 -5.86 -20.72 11.99
N SER A 599 -4.53 -20.76 12.03
CA SER A 599 -3.72 -21.97 11.99
C SER A 599 -4.07 -22.95 13.12
N THR A 600 -4.40 -22.43 14.30
CA THR A 600 -4.84 -23.20 15.47
C THR A 600 -6.19 -23.87 15.25
N ASP A 601 -7.17 -23.16 14.65
CA ASP A 601 -8.49 -23.71 14.28
C ASP A 601 -8.34 -24.75 13.16
N TRP A 602 -7.53 -24.44 12.14
CA TRP A 602 -7.22 -25.35 11.05
C TRP A 602 -6.53 -26.63 11.53
N TRP A 603 -5.59 -26.52 12.45
CA TRP A 603 -4.88 -27.67 13.00
C TRP A 603 -5.81 -28.61 13.77
N ALA A 604 -6.75 -28.04 14.54
CA ALA A 604 -7.73 -28.83 15.30
C ALA A 604 -8.73 -29.56 14.39
N ASP A 605 -9.26 -28.87 13.39
CA ASP A 605 -10.19 -29.45 12.41
C ASP A 605 -10.12 -28.71 11.06
N CYS A 606 -9.22 -29.18 10.18
CA CYS A 606 -9.01 -28.58 8.87
C CYS A 606 -10.24 -28.73 7.96
N LYS A 607 -11.02 -29.81 8.13
CA LYS A 607 -12.20 -30.06 7.31
C LYS A 607 -13.28 -29.05 7.62
N SER A 608 -13.63 -28.89 8.90
CA SER A 608 -14.64 -27.92 9.32
C SER A 608 -14.18 -26.48 9.06
N ALA A 609 -12.89 -26.16 9.23
CA ALA A 609 -12.35 -24.85 8.87
C ALA A 609 -12.49 -24.55 7.38
N THR A 610 -12.19 -25.52 6.51
CA THR A 610 -12.39 -25.41 5.06
C THR A 610 -13.86 -25.27 4.70
N ASP A 611 -14.75 -26.07 5.31
CA ASP A 611 -16.18 -26.02 5.06
C ASP A 611 -16.75 -24.64 5.38
N ARG A 612 -16.41 -24.08 6.53
CA ARG A 612 -16.81 -22.73 6.93
C ARG A 612 -16.31 -21.66 5.95
N LEU A 613 -15.05 -21.74 5.53
CA LEU A 613 -14.47 -20.79 4.58
C LEU A 613 -15.16 -20.89 3.21
N HIS A 614 -15.45 -22.10 2.74
CA HIS A 614 -16.19 -22.33 1.50
C HIS A 614 -17.62 -21.79 1.56
N THR A 615 -18.34 -22.01 2.68
CA THR A 615 -19.67 -21.43 2.89
C THR A 615 -19.61 -19.91 2.88
N ALA A 616 -18.68 -19.29 3.62
CA ALA A 616 -18.53 -17.84 3.64
C ALA A 616 -18.24 -17.24 2.25
N LEU A 617 -17.42 -17.90 1.43
CA LEU A 617 -17.17 -17.48 0.05
C LEU A 617 -18.39 -17.64 -0.85
N THR A 618 -19.19 -18.68 -0.64
CA THR A 618 -20.41 -18.94 -1.41
C THR A 618 -21.48 -17.90 -1.08
N ASP A 619 -21.72 -17.66 0.21
CA ASP A 619 -22.66 -16.64 0.69
C ASP A 619 -22.26 -15.24 0.19
N LEU A 620 -20.95 -14.95 0.20
CA LEU A 620 -20.41 -13.70 -0.32
C LEU A 620 -20.66 -13.54 -1.82
N LEU A 621 -20.46 -14.60 -2.60
CA LEU A 621 -20.74 -14.62 -4.04
C LEU A 621 -22.23 -14.41 -4.33
N GLU A 622 -23.12 -15.07 -3.57
CA GLU A 622 -24.57 -14.92 -3.72
C GLU A 622 -25.02 -13.50 -3.37
N ARG A 623 -24.52 -12.92 -2.28
CA ARG A 623 -24.77 -11.51 -1.92
C ARG A 623 -24.34 -10.56 -3.04
N LYS A 624 -23.15 -10.75 -3.59
CA LYS A 624 -22.62 -9.91 -4.68
C LYS A 624 -23.46 -10.00 -5.95
N ARG A 625 -23.93 -11.21 -6.30
CA ARG A 625 -24.85 -11.40 -7.43
C ARG A 625 -26.19 -10.71 -7.23
N GLU A 626 -26.70 -10.69 -5.99
CA GLU A 626 -27.96 -10.02 -5.68
C GLU A 626 -27.81 -8.49 -5.70
N GLU A 627 -26.71 -7.96 -5.16
CA GLU A 627 -26.36 -6.53 -5.26
C GLU A 627 -26.32 -6.08 -6.73
N ASP A 628 -25.67 -6.87 -7.60
CA ASP A 628 -25.58 -6.58 -9.03
C ASP A 628 -26.96 -6.59 -9.71
N ARG A 629 -27.83 -7.57 -9.38
CA ARG A 629 -29.19 -7.63 -9.94
C ARG A 629 -30.05 -6.44 -9.54
N VAL A 630 -30.00 -6.04 -8.27
CA VAL A 630 -30.75 -4.89 -7.77
C VAL A 630 -30.26 -3.62 -8.46
N GLN A 631 -28.95 -3.48 -8.68
CA GLN A 631 -28.39 -2.35 -9.41
C GLN A 631 -28.83 -2.34 -10.88
N ASP A 632 -28.77 -3.49 -11.57
CA ASP A 632 -29.23 -3.63 -12.95
C ASP A 632 -30.73 -3.32 -13.10
N GLU A 633 -31.57 -3.75 -12.14
CA GLU A 633 -33.01 -3.45 -12.11
C GLU A 633 -33.30 -1.96 -11.85
N GLN A 634 -32.52 -1.32 -10.97
CA GLN A 634 -32.61 0.13 -10.72
C GLN A 634 -32.17 0.95 -11.94
N GLU A 635 -31.11 0.52 -12.64
CA GLU A 635 -30.67 1.15 -13.88
C GLU A 635 -31.67 0.93 -15.02
N ALA A 636 -32.29 -0.24 -15.12
CA ALA A 636 -33.33 -0.54 -16.11
C ALA A 636 -34.66 0.19 -15.84
N SER A 637 -34.98 0.47 -14.57
CA SER A 637 -36.20 1.19 -14.17
C SER A 637 -36.08 2.72 -14.25
N ARG A 638 -34.88 3.28 -14.47
CA ARG A 638 -34.69 4.72 -14.69
C ARG A 638 -35.15 5.12 -16.09
N THR A 639 -36.42 5.52 -16.23
CA THR A 639 -36.93 6.17 -17.44
C THR A 639 -36.34 7.58 -17.61
N PRO A 640 -36.15 8.09 -18.85
CA PRO A 640 -35.50 9.38 -19.11
C PRO A 640 -36.23 10.62 -18.56
N GLU A 641 -37.48 10.49 -18.09
CA GLU A 641 -38.33 11.61 -17.66
C GLU A 641 -38.15 12.00 -16.18
N ASP A 642 -37.71 11.08 -15.31
CA ASP A 642 -37.55 11.37 -13.86
C ASP A 642 -36.25 12.12 -13.51
N ALA A 643 -35.34 12.28 -14.45
CA ALA A 643 -34.13 13.10 -14.26
C ALA A 643 -34.40 14.61 -14.30
N SER A 644 -35.63 15.02 -14.63
CA SER A 644 -36.00 16.44 -14.80
C SER A 644 -36.80 17.04 -13.64
N SER A 645 -37.25 16.25 -12.67
CA SER A 645 -38.05 16.72 -11.53
C SER A 645 -37.29 16.86 -10.21
N GLU A 646 -36.06 16.35 -10.08
CA GLU A 646 -35.22 16.58 -8.91
C GLU A 646 -34.27 17.76 -9.13
N GLY A 647 -34.85 18.96 -9.31
CA GLY A 647 -34.08 20.17 -9.58
C GLY A 647 -34.82 21.51 -9.46
N GLU A 648 -36.09 21.54 -9.02
CA GLU A 648 -36.75 22.81 -8.74
C GLU A 648 -36.44 23.28 -7.31
N ILE A 649 -35.38 24.08 -7.19
CA ILE A 649 -35.19 24.95 -6.04
C ILE A 649 -36.22 26.07 -6.16
N VAL A 650 -37.32 25.98 -5.41
CA VAL A 650 -38.27 27.09 -5.24
C VAL A 650 -37.59 28.17 -4.39
N ILE A 651 -37.17 29.26 -5.05
CA ILE A 651 -36.70 30.47 -4.37
C ILE A 651 -37.93 31.28 -3.97
N ASP A 652 -38.31 31.20 -2.70
CA ASP A 652 -39.31 32.11 -2.13
C ASP A 652 -38.67 33.48 -1.89
N SER A 653 -39.04 34.46 -2.70
CA SER A 653 -38.52 35.83 -2.64
C SER A 653 -39.44 36.73 -1.81
N ASP A 654 -39.45 36.55 -0.49
CA ASP A 654 -39.87 37.63 0.43
C ASP A 654 -39.50 37.32 1.90
N SER A 655 -38.30 37.74 2.33
CA SER A 655 -38.00 38.10 3.74
C SER A 655 -36.60 38.73 3.90
N PRO A 656 -36.43 39.81 4.70
CA PRO A 656 -35.16 40.49 4.85
C PRO A 656 -34.27 39.87 5.94
N ALA A 657 -33.00 39.67 5.60
CA ALA A 657 -31.82 39.50 6.45
C ALA A 657 -31.74 38.28 7.40
N GLY A 658 -30.91 37.29 7.02
CA GLY A 658 -30.22 36.38 7.95
C GLY A 658 -30.08 34.93 7.48
N ARG A 659 -28.86 34.54 7.07
CA ARG A 659 -28.27 33.19 6.87
C ARG A 659 -29.21 32.04 6.37
N PRO A 660 -28.93 31.40 5.22
CA PRO A 660 -29.70 30.23 4.80
C PRO A 660 -29.41 29.02 5.71
N ARG A 661 -30.46 28.40 6.24
CA ARG A 661 -30.43 27.04 6.79
C ARG A 661 -30.65 26.06 5.64
N ILE A 662 -29.75 25.10 5.49
CA ILE A 662 -29.93 23.94 4.62
C ILE A 662 -30.68 22.90 5.46
N SER A 663 -31.92 22.58 5.08
CA SER A 663 -32.68 21.44 5.63
C SER A 663 -32.79 20.37 4.55
N ILE A 664 -32.32 19.16 4.85
CA ILE A 664 -32.53 17.96 4.03
C ILE A 664 -33.89 17.40 4.43
N ALA A 665 -34.76 17.10 3.46
CA ALA A 665 -36.04 16.45 3.72
C ALA A 665 -35.79 14.99 4.14
N GLY A 666 -36.15 14.61 5.38
CA GLY A 666 -36.09 13.22 5.81
C GLY A 666 -35.86 12.91 7.30
N ASP A 667 -35.74 13.89 8.21
CA ASP A 667 -35.63 13.57 9.64
C ASP A 667 -37.00 13.34 10.30
N PRO A 668 -37.18 12.26 11.08
CA PRO A 668 -38.41 12.01 11.83
C PRO A 668 -38.53 12.97 13.02
N GLU A 669 -39.74 13.50 13.23
CA GLU A 669 -40.09 14.35 14.36
C GLU A 669 -39.71 13.70 15.71
N GLU A 670 -38.70 14.24 16.40
CA GLU A 670 -38.57 14.05 17.84
C GLU A 670 -39.67 14.84 18.54
N THR A 671 -40.62 14.11 19.10
CA THR A 671 -41.64 14.61 20.02
C THR A 671 -41.00 15.04 21.35
N ASP A 672 -41.31 16.25 21.79
CA ASP A 672 -41.01 16.82 23.11
C ASP A 672 -41.29 15.83 24.27
N GLY A 673 -40.30 15.69 25.16
CA GLY A 673 -40.37 14.96 26.44
C GLY A 673 -39.19 15.29 27.35
#